data_AF-W6NC03-F1
#
_entry.id   AF-W6NC03-F1
#
_cell.length_a   1.000
_cell.length_b   1.000
_cell.length_c   1.000
_cell.angle_alpha   90.00
_cell.angle_beta   90.00
_cell.angle_gamma   90.00
#
_symmetry.space_group_name_H-M   'P 1'
#
loop_
_entity.id
_entity.type
_entity.pdbx_description
1 polymer ?
#
loop_
_entity_poly.entity_id
_entity_poly.type
_entity_poly.pdbx_seq_one_letter_code
_entity_poly.pdbx_strand_id
1 'polypeptide(L)'
;QFLVDSYVKIEQNRLNYDRTHQRELRVDTYRGLADYVAGDMDIGGPPGYRRVILPSSFPGSPRAMVQNYQDAMAIVSKYGKPDLFITFTCNPAWREIAEQLSTGQTASDRPDIVARVFHIKLQELFLDLFKRKIFGTVVAHISVMEWQKRGLPHCHILLTLAGEDKLRNATEVDAVVQAVIPDPVAESRLHAIVTACMMHRPCGLDNPNSPCMVNGQCSKKFPKSFREATNIEVDGYPEYRRPNDGRTIQYGSATLDNRSVVPYNKYLALRYNAHLNVEICAMIHAVKYMYKYVYKGPDRAALHMMRTNGEEGARAINEIDAFVNARYVCAPESVHRLLGFELHSKSHTIYRLQVHLPEQESIVFQGGQEEEALRRATERDTTLTAYFKLNAEHELMYGTGNAPQGQIDARTLLYIQLPEHFTFDQQSKKWSPRKKQCRQIGRMYTANPLDAERYSLRILLLNRKGAKSFDELKTVDGVTHNSFKEAAKALGLMHDDSHYESCLREAAEFRMPPELRSLFGSLICFSDVTEPERLWEQLKSAMAEDYVHRGLSDEEAVIRAYYDIMDRMQISGVNFSNFVTPPADRRPGYINESHESETEHAARGRELIDNLNDRQKTAADDILQTIEAGRALKHFFIDGPGGSGKTFLYTALYHTLMGKGKKVICVAWTGIAANLLPH
;
A
#
# COMPACT_ATOMS: atom_id res chain seq x y z
N GLN A 1 -8.78 7.47 -28.78
CA GLN A 1 -8.46 6.04 -28.98
C GLN A 1 -7.05 5.84 -29.52
N PHE A 2 -6.71 6.33 -30.72
CA PHE A 2 -5.38 6.20 -31.35
C PHE A 2 -4.19 6.46 -30.41
N LEU A 3 -4.22 7.55 -29.63
CA LEU A 3 -3.14 7.91 -28.70
C LEU A 3 -2.98 6.91 -27.54
N VAL A 4 -4.10 6.37 -27.05
CA VAL A 4 -4.10 5.33 -26.01
C VAL A 4 -3.51 4.05 -26.57
N ASP A 5 -3.97 3.60 -27.74
CA ASP A 5 -3.44 2.40 -28.39
C ASP A 5 -1.95 2.52 -28.69
N SER A 6 -1.50 3.71 -29.11
CA SER A 6 -0.09 4.01 -29.37
C SER A 6 0.76 3.88 -28.10
N TYR A 7 0.30 4.46 -26.99
CA TYR A 7 0.98 4.32 -25.70
C TYR A 7 1.00 2.87 -25.22
N VAL A 8 -0.14 2.18 -25.26
CA VAL A 8 -0.26 0.78 -24.83
C VAL A 8 0.66 -0.12 -25.65
N LYS A 9 0.80 0.10 -26.97
CA LYS A 9 1.78 -0.62 -27.80
C LYS A 9 3.22 -0.38 -27.35
N ILE A 10 3.59 0.86 -27.06
CA ILE A 10 4.94 1.20 -26.56
C ILE A 10 5.20 0.55 -25.21
N GLU A 11 4.23 0.61 -24.30
CA GLU A 11 4.33 -0.04 -23.00
C GLU A 11 4.41 -1.56 -23.14
N GLN A 12 3.60 -2.17 -24.00
CA GLN A 12 3.63 -3.60 -24.28
C GLN A 12 4.98 -4.04 -24.86
N ASN A 13 5.61 -3.23 -25.72
CA ASN A 13 6.95 -3.51 -26.22
C ASN A 13 7.99 -3.52 -25.10
N ARG A 14 7.91 -2.57 -24.15
CA ARG A 14 8.78 -2.54 -22.96
C ARG A 14 8.53 -3.74 -22.05
N LEU A 15 7.28 -4.08 -21.79
CA LEU A 15 6.91 -5.28 -21.02
C LEU A 15 7.34 -6.56 -21.74
N ASN A 16 7.33 -6.58 -23.07
CA ASN A 16 7.80 -7.71 -23.85
C ASN A 16 9.32 -7.91 -23.69
N TYR A 17 10.09 -6.82 -23.63
CA TYR A 17 11.51 -6.90 -23.29
C TYR A 17 11.70 -7.57 -21.92
N ASP A 18 11.03 -7.10 -20.87
CA ASP A 18 11.13 -7.74 -19.55
C ASP A 18 10.68 -9.21 -19.60
N ARG A 19 9.62 -9.52 -20.35
CA ARG A 19 9.09 -10.89 -20.50
C ARG A 19 10.10 -11.84 -21.17
N THR A 20 10.82 -11.38 -22.19
CA THR A 20 11.78 -12.22 -22.93
C THR A 20 13.17 -12.27 -22.28
N HIS A 21 13.50 -11.32 -21.40
CA HIS A 21 14.81 -11.21 -20.75
C HIS A 21 14.80 -11.65 -19.27
N GLN A 22 13.79 -12.44 -18.84
CA GLN A 22 13.70 -12.94 -17.46
C GLN A 22 14.95 -13.71 -16.99
N ARG A 23 15.72 -14.30 -17.91
CA ARG A 23 17.00 -14.96 -17.61
C ARG A 23 18.08 -14.02 -17.10
N GLU A 24 17.98 -12.73 -17.44
CA GLU A 24 18.93 -11.67 -17.04
C GLU A 24 18.49 -10.94 -15.77
N LEU A 25 17.24 -11.15 -15.35
CA LEU A 25 16.62 -10.47 -14.21
C LEU A 25 16.57 -11.36 -12.95
N ARG A 26 17.31 -12.49 -12.94
CA ARG A 26 17.34 -13.40 -11.80
C ARG A 26 18.11 -12.77 -10.65
N VAL A 27 17.53 -12.85 -9.45
CA VAL A 27 18.13 -12.34 -8.21
C VAL A 27 17.92 -13.38 -7.12
N ASP A 28 18.99 -13.71 -6.41
CA ASP A 28 18.96 -14.59 -5.23
C ASP A 28 19.99 -14.14 -4.19
N THR A 29 20.05 -14.79 -3.04
CA THR A 29 21.11 -14.64 -2.04
C THR A 29 22.36 -15.40 -2.46
N TYR A 30 23.54 -14.92 -2.05
CA TYR A 30 24.82 -15.60 -2.30
C TYR A 30 24.77 -17.05 -1.83
N ARG A 31 24.37 -17.28 -0.57
CA ARG A 31 24.22 -18.62 -0.01
C ARG A 31 23.24 -19.50 -0.80
N GLY A 32 22.05 -18.99 -1.14
CA GLY A 32 21.07 -19.75 -1.93
C GLY A 32 21.59 -20.15 -3.32
N LEU A 33 22.40 -19.30 -3.95
CA LEU A 33 23.04 -19.63 -5.22
C LEU A 33 24.22 -20.60 -5.06
N ALA A 34 24.99 -20.48 -3.98
CA ALA A 34 26.10 -21.38 -3.64
C ALA A 34 25.60 -22.81 -3.34
N ASP A 35 24.54 -22.93 -2.55
CA ASP A 35 23.90 -24.22 -2.22
C ASP A 35 23.36 -24.90 -3.48
N TYR A 36 22.76 -24.14 -4.41
CA TYR A 36 22.33 -24.65 -5.72
C TYR A 36 23.49 -25.18 -6.57
N VAL A 37 24.59 -24.42 -6.68
CA VAL A 37 25.78 -24.82 -7.43
C VAL A 37 26.45 -26.05 -6.80
N ALA A 38 26.38 -26.20 -5.47
CA ALA A 38 26.93 -27.33 -4.74
C ALA A 38 26.13 -28.65 -4.91
N GLY A 39 24.96 -28.62 -5.56
CA GLY A 39 24.20 -29.82 -5.94
C GLY A 39 23.16 -30.31 -4.94
N ASP A 40 22.77 -29.50 -3.95
CA ASP A 40 21.69 -29.81 -3.01
C ASP A 40 20.31 -29.55 -3.67
N MET A 41 19.89 -30.46 -4.58
CA MET A 41 18.72 -30.24 -5.44
C MET A 41 17.54 -31.17 -5.14
N ASP A 42 16.69 -30.76 -4.20
CA ASP A 42 15.26 -31.13 -4.20
C ASP A 42 14.38 -30.04 -4.87
N ILE A 43 15.01 -29.14 -5.64
CA ILE A 43 14.38 -27.96 -6.24
C ILE A 43 14.50 -28.05 -7.77
N GLY A 44 13.37 -28.15 -8.46
CA GLY A 44 13.26 -28.29 -9.92
C GLY A 44 13.69 -27.06 -10.74
N GLY A 45 14.93 -26.60 -10.56
CA GLY A 45 15.58 -25.47 -11.23
C GLY A 45 16.27 -24.51 -10.25
N PRO A 46 17.11 -23.58 -10.73
CA PRO A 46 17.77 -22.58 -9.88
C PRO A 46 16.73 -21.77 -9.11
N PRO A 47 17.00 -21.35 -7.86
CA PRO A 47 16.01 -20.61 -7.10
C PRO A 47 15.67 -19.26 -7.78
N GLY A 48 14.41 -18.84 -7.66
CA GLY A 48 13.82 -17.75 -8.45
C GLY A 48 13.25 -18.15 -9.84
N TYR A 49 13.47 -19.38 -10.32
CA TYR A 49 13.02 -19.84 -11.65
C TYR A 49 11.51 -19.80 -11.90
N ARG A 50 10.67 -19.96 -10.85
CA ARG A 50 9.20 -20.03 -10.99
C ARG A 50 8.50 -18.67 -10.98
N ARG A 51 9.21 -17.54 -11.02
CA ARG A 51 8.61 -16.19 -10.94
C ARG A 51 9.03 -15.31 -12.11
N VAL A 52 8.07 -14.76 -12.83
CA VAL A 52 8.30 -13.68 -13.80
C VAL A 52 8.30 -12.36 -13.03
N ILE A 53 9.44 -11.67 -13.02
CA ILE A 53 9.68 -10.44 -12.27
C ILE A 53 9.43 -9.24 -13.18
N LEU A 54 8.68 -8.25 -12.68
CA LEU A 54 8.59 -6.93 -13.27
C LEU A 54 9.45 -5.98 -12.42
N PRO A 55 10.62 -5.53 -12.91
CA PRO A 55 11.57 -4.82 -12.08
C PRO A 55 11.04 -3.46 -11.59
N SER A 56 11.64 -2.95 -10.50
CA SER A 56 11.33 -1.62 -9.97
C SER A 56 11.77 -0.47 -10.90
N SER A 57 12.60 -0.75 -11.91
CA SER A 57 12.96 0.17 -12.98
C SER A 57 11.82 0.41 -13.96
N PHE A 58 10.83 -0.49 -14.03
CA PHE A 58 9.66 -0.31 -14.90
C PHE A 58 8.71 0.74 -14.29
N PRO A 59 8.46 1.88 -14.95
CA PRO A 59 7.67 2.96 -14.37
C PRO A 59 6.21 2.55 -14.08
N GLY A 60 5.80 2.71 -12.82
CA GLY A 60 4.45 2.36 -12.37
C GLY A 60 4.25 0.90 -11.96
N SER A 61 5.28 0.04 -12.06
CA SER A 61 5.21 -1.33 -11.52
C SER A 61 4.93 -1.32 -10.01
N PRO A 62 4.32 -2.37 -9.44
CA PRO A 62 4.09 -2.44 -7.99
C PRO A 62 5.38 -2.23 -7.19
N ARG A 63 6.50 -2.78 -7.66
CA ARG A 63 7.82 -2.56 -7.07
C ARG A 63 8.26 -1.11 -7.15
N ALA A 64 8.11 -0.45 -8.31
CA ALA A 64 8.44 0.97 -8.45
C ALA A 64 7.60 1.86 -7.51
N MET A 65 6.30 1.58 -7.37
CA MET A 65 5.39 2.32 -6.50
C MET A 65 5.77 2.16 -5.01
N VAL A 66 6.05 0.93 -4.57
CA VAL A 66 6.55 0.66 -3.20
C VAL A 66 7.87 1.38 -2.95
N GLN A 67 8.81 1.33 -3.89
CA GLN A 67 10.09 2.03 -3.77
C GLN A 67 9.88 3.55 -3.70
N ASN A 68 8.99 4.10 -4.52
CA ASN A 68 8.68 5.53 -4.51
C ASN A 68 8.08 5.99 -3.19
N TYR A 69 7.16 5.22 -2.63
CA TYR A 69 6.58 5.44 -1.30
C TYR A 69 7.66 5.39 -0.21
N GLN A 70 8.52 4.36 -0.20
CA GLN A 70 9.57 4.25 0.81
C GLN A 70 10.62 5.36 0.71
N ASP A 71 10.98 5.76 -0.51
CA ASP A 71 11.85 6.91 -0.77
C ASP A 71 11.23 8.20 -0.23
N ALA A 72 9.92 8.39 -0.40
CA ALA A 72 9.20 9.52 0.16
C ALA A 72 9.23 9.53 1.69
N MET A 73 9.07 8.36 2.31
CA MET A 73 9.18 8.20 3.77
C MET A 73 10.58 8.52 4.28
N ALA A 74 11.65 8.25 3.52
CA ALA A 74 13.00 8.66 3.92
C ALA A 74 13.16 10.19 3.96
N ILE A 75 12.56 10.92 3.02
CA ILE A 75 12.53 12.39 3.04
C ILE A 75 11.77 12.89 4.28
N VAL A 76 10.60 12.32 4.56
CA VAL A 76 9.79 12.67 5.73
C VAL A 76 10.51 12.36 7.04
N SER A 77 11.19 11.22 7.12
CA SER A 77 11.97 10.84 8.31
C SER A 77 13.07 11.88 8.60
N LYS A 78 13.70 12.43 7.56
CA LYS A 78 14.77 13.42 7.70
C LYS A 78 14.28 14.83 7.99
N TYR A 79 13.26 15.31 7.28
CA TYR A 79 12.80 16.70 7.33
C TYR A 79 11.52 16.91 8.14
N GLY A 80 10.94 15.83 8.67
CA GLY A 80 9.66 15.82 9.34
C GLY A 80 8.48 15.73 8.37
N LYS A 81 7.26 15.83 8.93
CA LYS A 81 6.02 15.82 8.16
C LYS A 81 5.98 16.99 7.15
N PRO A 82 5.28 16.83 6.00
CA PRO A 82 4.87 17.97 5.19
C PRO A 82 4.03 18.96 6.01
N ASP A 83 4.07 20.23 5.60
CA ASP A 83 3.29 21.33 6.17
C ASP A 83 2.11 21.71 5.24
N LEU A 84 2.27 21.57 3.91
CA LEU A 84 1.22 21.84 2.92
C LEU A 84 0.97 20.65 2.00
N PHE A 85 -0.30 20.44 1.65
CA PHE A 85 -0.76 19.53 0.62
C PHE A 85 -1.56 20.27 -0.44
N ILE A 86 -1.02 20.28 -1.66
CA ILE A 86 -1.60 20.99 -2.79
C ILE A 86 -2.10 19.96 -3.79
N THR A 87 -3.34 20.12 -4.25
CA THR A 87 -3.87 19.35 -5.38
C THR A 87 -4.20 20.31 -6.50
N PHE A 88 -3.45 20.21 -7.60
CA PHE A 88 -3.65 21.02 -8.79
C PHE A 88 -4.31 20.20 -9.90
N THR A 89 -5.54 20.55 -10.26
CA THR A 89 -6.31 19.90 -11.32
C THR A 89 -6.31 20.75 -12.58
N CYS A 90 -6.11 20.13 -13.75
CA CYS A 90 -6.20 20.82 -15.03
C CYS A 90 -7.58 21.48 -15.23
N ASN A 91 -7.59 22.75 -15.67
CA ASN A 91 -8.82 23.40 -16.12
C ASN A 91 -8.94 23.26 -17.65
N PRO A 92 -9.92 22.50 -18.18
CA PRO A 92 -10.11 22.34 -19.61
C PRO A 92 -10.54 23.65 -20.31
N ALA A 93 -11.02 24.65 -19.56
CA ALA A 93 -11.43 25.95 -20.07
C ALA A 93 -10.30 26.99 -20.09
N TRP A 94 -9.05 26.59 -19.86
CA TRP A 94 -7.92 27.49 -20.05
C TRP A 94 -7.87 28.03 -21.48
N ARG A 95 -7.54 29.31 -21.59
CA ARG A 95 -7.45 30.03 -22.87
C ARG A 95 -6.53 29.31 -23.84
N GLU A 96 -5.37 28.84 -23.37
CA GLU A 96 -4.37 28.12 -24.17
C GLU A 96 -4.89 26.78 -24.74
N ILE A 97 -5.90 26.18 -24.10
CA ILE A 97 -6.59 25.00 -24.62
C ILE A 97 -7.67 25.45 -25.60
N ALA A 98 -8.56 26.35 -25.17
CA ALA A 98 -9.72 26.79 -25.93
C ALA A 98 -9.36 27.41 -27.30
N GLU A 99 -8.31 28.22 -27.36
CA GLU A 99 -7.83 28.84 -28.60
C GLU A 99 -7.28 27.84 -29.63
N GLN A 100 -7.00 26.60 -29.20
CA GLN A 100 -6.43 25.54 -30.04
C GLN A 100 -7.47 24.48 -30.43
N LEU A 101 -8.73 24.66 -30.05
CA LEU A 101 -9.84 23.80 -30.43
C LEU A 101 -10.51 24.33 -31.70
N SER A 102 -10.72 23.45 -32.68
CA SER A 102 -11.55 23.75 -33.84
C SER A 102 -13.03 23.82 -33.48
N THR A 103 -13.85 24.42 -34.34
CA THR A 103 -15.31 24.47 -34.17
C THR A 103 -15.89 23.09 -33.87
N GLY A 104 -16.61 22.96 -32.75
CA GLY A 104 -17.23 21.70 -32.31
C GLY A 104 -16.31 20.77 -31.49
N GLN A 105 -15.02 21.07 -31.36
CA GLN A 105 -14.11 20.30 -30.50
C GLN A 105 -14.22 20.71 -29.02
N THR A 106 -13.96 19.74 -28.15
CA THR A 106 -13.80 19.91 -26.71
C THR A 106 -12.36 19.60 -26.30
N ALA A 107 -11.97 19.97 -25.07
CA ALA A 107 -10.64 19.64 -24.53
C ALA A 107 -10.35 18.12 -24.56
N SER A 108 -11.38 17.28 -24.43
CA SER A 108 -11.25 15.81 -24.49
C SER A 108 -10.83 15.31 -25.87
N ASP A 109 -11.12 16.06 -26.93
CA ASP A 109 -10.74 15.73 -28.32
C ASP A 109 -9.28 16.05 -28.61
N ARG A 110 -8.66 16.94 -27.81
CA ARG A 110 -7.25 17.34 -27.91
C ARG A 110 -6.47 17.05 -26.62
N PRO A 111 -6.37 15.77 -26.21
CA PRO A 111 -5.66 15.37 -24.99
C PRO A 111 -4.17 15.72 -25.04
N ASP A 112 -3.61 15.89 -26.23
CA ASP A 112 -2.23 16.34 -26.45
C ASP A 112 -2.02 17.79 -26.00
N ILE A 113 -2.97 18.68 -26.29
CA ILE A 113 -2.93 20.07 -25.83
C ILE A 113 -3.15 20.11 -24.33
N VAL A 114 -4.14 19.36 -23.82
CA VAL A 114 -4.41 19.27 -22.37
C VAL A 114 -3.16 18.87 -21.59
N ALA A 115 -2.47 17.80 -22.00
CA ALA A 115 -1.26 17.34 -21.33
C ALA A 115 -0.12 18.38 -21.38
N ARG A 116 0.10 19.02 -22.53
CA ARG A 116 1.15 20.05 -22.71
C ARG A 116 0.87 21.31 -21.88
N VAL A 117 -0.34 21.85 -21.97
CA VAL A 117 -0.72 23.06 -21.22
C VAL A 117 -0.65 22.80 -19.72
N PHE A 118 -1.17 21.66 -19.25
CA PHE A 118 -1.06 21.30 -17.84
C PHE A 118 0.40 21.19 -17.39
N HIS A 119 1.26 20.53 -18.17
CA HIS A 119 2.68 20.43 -17.85
C HIS A 119 3.34 21.81 -17.72
N ILE A 120 3.09 22.72 -18.66
CA ILE A 120 3.62 24.10 -18.62
C ILE A 120 3.14 24.84 -17.37
N LYS A 121 1.84 24.78 -17.06
CA LYS A 121 1.28 25.42 -15.86
C LYS A 121 1.84 24.81 -14.57
N LEU A 122 2.09 23.50 -14.54
CA LEU A 122 2.71 22.82 -13.40
C LEU A 122 4.16 23.25 -13.20
N GLN A 123 4.94 23.40 -14.27
CA GLN A 123 6.31 23.94 -14.16
C GLN A 123 6.31 25.38 -13.62
N GLU A 124 5.36 26.19 -14.08
CA GLU A 124 5.19 27.55 -13.57
C GLU A 124 4.80 27.56 -12.08
N LEU A 125 3.96 26.61 -11.64
CA LEU A 125 3.63 26.42 -10.22
C LEU A 125 4.86 26.03 -9.40
N PHE A 126 5.74 25.17 -9.92
CA PHE A 126 7.00 24.86 -9.24
C PHE A 126 7.94 26.07 -9.14
N LEU A 127 7.94 26.97 -10.13
CA LEU A 127 8.68 28.23 -10.03
C LEU A 127 8.09 29.13 -8.93
N ASP A 128 6.77 29.25 -8.84
CA ASP A 128 6.12 29.97 -7.74
C ASP A 128 6.49 29.40 -6.37
N LEU A 129 6.40 28.07 -6.22
CA LEU A 129 6.64 27.39 -4.94
C LEU A 129 8.12 27.41 -4.54
N PHE A 130 9.05 27.18 -5.47
CA PHE A 130 10.45 26.91 -5.14
C PHE A 130 11.41 28.06 -5.44
N LYS A 131 11.08 28.95 -6.37
CA LYS A 131 11.92 30.10 -6.74
C LYS A 131 11.37 31.41 -6.18
N ARG A 132 10.07 31.64 -6.37
CA ARG A 132 9.40 32.86 -5.85
C ARG A 132 8.98 32.72 -4.40
N LYS A 133 9.02 31.49 -3.86
CA LYS A 133 8.82 31.19 -2.44
C LYS A 133 7.53 31.79 -1.90
N ILE A 134 6.42 31.62 -2.62
CA ILE A 134 5.13 32.24 -2.25
C ILE A 134 4.59 31.77 -0.89
N PHE A 135 5.11 30.66 -0.35
CA PHE A 135 4.81 30.12 0.97
C PHE A 135 6.05 30.07 1.89
N GLY A 136 7.12 30.77 1.53
CA GLY A 136 8.42 30.67 2.18
C GLY A 136 9.34 29.61 1.55
N THR A 137 10.40 29.27 2.26
CA THR A 137 11.46 28.36 1.81
C THR A 137 11.04 26.90 1.95
N VAL A 138 10.93 26.20 0.82
CA VAL A 138 10.67 24.76 0.79
C VAL A 138 11.99 23.98 0.96
N VAL A 139 12.13 23.26 2.07
CA VAL A 139 13.31 22.41 2.33
C VAL A 139 13.18 21.04 1.67
N ALA A 140 11.96 20.51 1.58
CA ALA A 140 11.67 19.26 0.87
C ALA A 140 10.30 19.31 0.17
N HIS A 141 10.20 18.66 -0.97
CA HIS A 141 8.94 18.43 -1.67
C HIS A 141 8.88 17.05 -2.31
N ILE A 142 7.65 16.59 -2.52
CA ILE A 142 7.30 15.42 -3.31
C ILE A 142 6.07 15.76 -4.15
N SER A 143 6.10 15.45 -5.45
CA SER A 143 4.95 15.62 -6.33
C SER A 143 4.65 14.35 -7.10
N VAL A 144 3.37 14.09 -7.36
CA VAL A 144 2.91 12.92 -8.09
C VAL A 144 1.72 13.26 -8.96
N MET A 145 1.77 12.76 -10.19
CA MET A 145 0.72 12.87 -11.19
C MET A 145 -0.30 11.75 -11.01
N GLU A 146 -1.58 12.12 -11.06
CA GLU A 146 -2.73 11.19 -11.08
C GLU A 146 -3.68 11.61 -12.19
N TRP A 147 -4.37 10.64 -12.80
CA TRP A 147 -5.49 10.87 -13.69
C TRP A 147 -6.73 10.22 -13.08
N GLN A 148 -7.68 11.05 -12.65
CA GLN A 148 -8.95 10.55 -12.14
C GLN A 148 -9.81 10.00 -13.29
N LYS A 149 -10.89 9.26 -12.97
CA LYS A 149 -11.79 8.63 -13.97
C LYS A 149 -12.33 9.54 -15.08
N ARG A 150 -12.28 10.87 -14.89
CA ARG A 150 -12.67 11.88 -15.89
C ARG A 150 -11.53 12.27 -16.86
N GLY A 151 -10.34 11.71 -16.68
CA GLY A 151 -9.21 11.78 -17.61
C GLY A 151 -8.34 13.04 -17.53
N LEU A 152 -8.75 14.07 -16.77
CA LEU A 152 -7.92 15.28 -16.63
C LEU A 152 -6.68 15.00 -15.77
N PRO A 153 -5.53 15.60 -16.10
CA PRO A 153 -4.34 15.53 -15.26
C PRO A 153 -4.55 16.23 -13.91
N HIS A 154 -4.08 15.58 -12.85
CA HIS A 154 -3.96 16.14 -11.50
C HIS A 154 -2.53 15.97 -11.00
N CYS A 155 -2.06 16.93 -10.20
CA CYS A 155 -0.81 16.82 -9.48
C CYS A 155 -1.05 17.01 -7.98
N HIS A 156 -0.61 16.03 -7.21
CA HIS A 156 -0.54 16.08 -5.75
C HIS A 156 0.87 16.50 -5.35
N ILE A 157 0.99 17.57 -4.56
CA ILE A 157 2.27 18.16 -4.14
C ILE A 157 2.29 18.27 -2.62
N LEU A 158 3.32 17.72 -2.01
CA LEU A 158 3.62 17.78 -0.59
C LEU A 158 4.82 18.66 -0.36
N LEU A 159 4.70 19.65 0.51
CA LEU A 159 5.76 20.61 0.82
C LEU A 159 6.12 20.55 2.30
N THR A 160 7.41 20.51 2.60
CA THR A 160 7.97 20.75 3.94
C THR A 160 8.69 22.10 3.91
N LEU A 161 8.24 23.02 4.77
CA LEU A 161 8.76 24.38 4.88
C LEU A 161 9.94 24.42 5.87
N ALA A 162 10.82 25.41 5.68
CA ALA A 162 11.87 25.75 6.62
C ALA A 162 11.26 26.15 7.98
N GLY A 163 11.99 25.97 9.08
CA GLY A 163 11.44 26.09 10.44
C GLY A 163 10.84 27.47 10.73
N GLU A 164 11.44 28.51 10.15
CA GLU A 164 11.04 29.92 10.21
C GLU A 164 9.80 30.25 9.36
N ASP A 165 9.50 29.43 8.34
CA ASP A 165 8.39 29.63 7.40
C ASP A 165 7.17 28.74 7.74
N LYS A 166 7.26 27.91 8.80
CA LYS A 166 6.16 27.03 9.21
C LYS A 166 4.99 27.83 9.77
N LEU A 167 3.78 27.44 9.38
CA LEU A 167 2.51 28.02 9.86
C LEU A 167 2.16 27.42 11.24
N ARG A 168 2.12 28.26 12.28
CA ARG A 168 2.00 27.84 13.69
C ARG A 168 0.71 28.27 14.37
N ASN A 169 -0.01 29.23 13.81
CA ASN A 169 -1.25 29.76 14.38
C ASN A 169 -2.33 29.95 13.31
N ALA A 170 -3.57 30.16 13.77
CA ALA A 170 -4.73 30.34 12.89
C ALA A 170 -4.58 31.52 11.93
N THR A 171 -3.97 32.63 12.35
CA THR A 171 -3.78 33.83 11.52
C THR A 171 -2.83 33.56 10.35
N GLU A 172 -1.72 32.86 10.60
CA GLU A 172 -0.79 32.45 9.55
C GLU A 172 -1.43 31.45 8.58
N VAL A 173 -2.24 30.51 9.10
CA VAL A 173 -3.00 29.58 8.26
C VAL A 173 -4.00 30.33 7.37
N ASP A 174 -4.77 31.26 7.93
CA ASP A 174 -5.79 32.04 7.22
C ASP A 174 -5.20 32.98 6.16
N ALA A 175 -3.94 33.41 6.35
CA ALA A 175 -3.20 34.18 5.34
C ALA A 175 -2.83 33.33 4.11
N VAL A 176 -2.70 32.02 4.27
CA VAL A 176 -2.32 31.07 3.21
C VAL A 176 -3.54 30.37 2.61
N VAL A 177 -4.50 29.96 3.44
CA VAL A 177 -5.64 29.11 3.07
C VAL A 177 -6.94 29.79 3.45
N GLN A 178 -7.84 29.91 2.48
CA GLN A 178 -9.19 30.43 2.65
C GLN A 178 -10.23 29.38 2.28
N ALA A 179 -11.36 29.41 2.96
CA ALA A 179 -12.50 28.54 2.69
C ALA A 179 -13.82 29.33 2.63
N VAL A 180 -13.78 30.51 2.01
CA VAL A 180 -14.90 31.45 1.92
C VAL A 180 -15.23 31.80 0.48
N ILE A 181 -16.50 32.09 0.22
CA ILE A 181 -16.98 32.69 -1.03
C ILE A 181 -16.50 34.16 -1.02
N PRO A 182 -15.67 34.58 -1.99
CA PRO A 182 -15.18 35.95 -2.08
C PRO A 182 -16.31 36.96 -2.31
N ASP A 183 -16.04 38.23 -2.05
CA ASP A 183 -17.02 39.27 -2.33
C ASP A 183 -17.27 39.39 -3.86
N PRO A 184 -18.52 39.32 -4.33
CA PRO A 184 -18.83 39.33 -5.76
C PRO A 184 -18.52 40.67 -6.45
N VAL A 185 -18.43 41.78 -5.69
CA VAL A 185 -18.15 43.11 -6.21
C VAL A 185 -16.67 43.45 -6.04
N ALA A 186 -16.16 43.41 -4.81
CA ALA A 186 -14.78 43.80 -4.50
C ALA A 186 -13.76 42.79 -5.03
N GLU A 187 -14.12 41.50 -5.11
CA GLU A 187 -13.24 40.41 -5.55
C GLU A 187 -13.84 39.62 -6.72
N SER A 188 -14.54 40.31 -7.62
CA SER A 188 -15.33 39.72 -8.72
C SER A 188 -14.62 38.60 -9.50
N ARG A 189 -13.34 38.77 -9.84
CA ARG A 189 -12.55 37.74 -10.53
C ARG A 189 -12.30 36.51 -9.64
N LEU A 190 -11.91 36.71 -8.38
CA LEU A 190 -11.71 35.60 -7.46
C LEU A 190 -13.04 34.89 -7.18
N HIS A 191 -14.12 35.64 -6.99
CA HIS A 191 -15.48 35.12 -6.84
C HIS A 191 -15.85 34.22 -8.03
N ALA A 192 -15.62 34.66 -9.27
CA ALA A 192 -15.90 33.85 -10.46
C ALA A 192 -15.09 32.53 -10.47
N ILE A 193 -13.81 32.58 -10.08
CA ILE A 193 -12.95 31.38 -10.05
C ILE A 193 -13.38 30.43 -8.93
N VAL A 194 -13.60 30.95 -7.72
CA VAL A 194 -13.96 30.14 -6.55
C VAL A 194 -15.30 29.45 -6.77
N THR A 195 -16.30 30.19 -7.26
CA THR A 195 -17.64 29.63 -7.50
C THR A 195 -17.66 28.62 -8.66
N ALA A 196 -16.78 28.77 -9.65
CA ALA A 196 -16.66 27.81 -10.76
C ALA A 196 -15.84 26.55 -10.40
N CYS A 197 -14.76 26.69 -9.62
CA CYS A 197 -13.72 25.66 -9.49
C CYS A 197 -13.42 25.22 -8.06
N MET A 198 -13.78 26.00 -7.04
CA MET A 198 -13.46 25.70 -5.64
C MET A 198 -14.72 25.43 -4.79
N MET A 199 -15.83 25.05 -5.42
CA MET A 199 -17.05 24.62 -4.72
C MET A 199 -17.18 23.11 -4.74
N HIS A 200 -17.43 22.52 -3.57
CA HIS A 200 -17.94 21.17 -3.49
C HIS A 200 -19.34 21.13 -4.09
N ARG A 201 -19.55 20.21 -5.03
CA ARG A 201 -20.85 20.06 -5.70
C ARG A 201 -21.90 19.59 -4.68
N PRO A 202 -23.20 19.85 -4.92
CA PRO A 202 -24.26 19.39 -4.05
C PRO A 202 -24.14 17.89 -3.75
N CYS A 203 -24.30 17.51 -2.48
CA CYS A 203 -24.26 16.13 -2.00
C CYS A 203 -25.14 16.00 -0.75
N GLY A 204 -25.23 14.81 -0.17
CA GLY A 204 -26.09 14.61 1.00
C GLY A 204 -27.55 14.65 0.59
N LEU A 205 -28.36 15.41 1.32
CA LEU A 205 -29.78 15.57 1.03
C LEU A 205 -30.02 16.30 -0.31
N ASP A 206 -29.14 17.24 -0.68
CA ASP A 206 -29.26 18.00 -1.92
C ASP A 206 -28.98 17.13 -3.16
N ASN A 207 -28.15 16.09 -3.01
CA ASN A 207 -27.91 15.10 -4.06
C ASN A 207 -27.35 13.78 -3.48
N PRO A 208 -28.23 12.81 -3.15
CA PRO A 208 -27.81 11.52 -2.58
C PRO A 208 -26.97 10.66 -3.54
N ASN A 209 -27.06 10.92 -4.84
CA ASN A 209 -26.37 10.17 -5.90
C ASN A 209 -24.99 10.75 -6.25
N SER A 210 -24.54 11.79 -5.54
CA SER A 210 -23.23 12.39 -5.80
C SER A 210 -22.11 11.36 -5.57
N PRO A 211 -21.05 11.33 -6.42
CA PRO A 211 -19.99 10.32 -6.31
C PRO A 211 -19.22 10.30 -4.99
N CYS A 212 -19.31 11.38 -4.20
CA CYS A 212 -18.71 11.46 -2.88
C CYS A 212 -19.52 10.76 -1.79
N MET A 213 -20.78 10.38 -2.06
CA MET A 213 -21.67 9.74 -1.09
C MET A 213 -21.27 8.28 -0.86
N VAL A 214 -21.00 7.95 0.40
CA VAL A 214 -20.65 6.61 0.86
C VAL A 214 -21.47 6.34 2.12
N ASN A 215 -22.26 5.28 2.13
CA ASN A 215 -23.14 4.91 3.25
C ASN A 215 -24.05 6.07 3.71
N GLY A 216 -24.62 6.82 2.75
CA GLY A 216 -25.51 7.95 3.04
C GLY A 216 -24.83 9.22 3.55
N GLN A 217 -23.49 9.22 3.68
CA GLN A 217 -22.72 10.39 4.13
C GLN A 217 -21.71 10.83 3.07
N CYS A 218 -21.40 12.13 3.01
CA CYS A 218 -20.33 12.60 2.15
C CYS A 218 -18.98 12.13 2.70
N SER A 219 -18.23 11.35 1.92
CA SER A 219 -16.88 10.88 2.26
C SER A 219 -15.86 12.00 2.52
N LYS A 220 -16.17 13.23 2.08
CA LYS A 220 -15.36 14.44 2.31
C LYS A 220 -15.92 15.30 3.44
N LYS A 221 -16.98 14.84 4.13
CA LYS A 221 -17.67 15.50 5.24
C LYS A 221 -18.22 16.88 4.86
N PHE A 222 -18.77 17.02 3.66
CA PHE A 222 -19.50 18.22 3.25
C PHE A 222 -21.02 18.07 3.50
N PRO A 223 -21.74 19.17 3.79
CA PRO A 223 -21.20 20.50 4.07
C PRO A 223 -20.39 20.53 5.37
N LYS A 224 -19.35 21.36 5.44
CA LYS A 224 -18.57 21.59 6.67
C LYS A 224 -19.37 22.40 7.69
N SER A 225 -18.90 22.49 8.93
CA SER A 225 -19.50 23.41 9.92
C SER A 225 -19.10 24.86 9.65
N PHE A 226 -19.98 25.81 9.95
CA PHE A 226 -19.60 27.21 10.05
C PHE A 226 -18.67 27.42 11.25
N ARG A 227 -17.67 28.29 11.07
CA ARG A 227 -16.68 28.66 12.09
C ARG A 227 -16.16 30.08 11.84
N GLU A 228 -16.14 30.90 12.88
CA GLU A 228 -15.64 32.28 12.80
C GLU A 228 -14.10 32.38 12.82
N ALA A 229 -13.40 31.35 13.28
CA ALA A 229 -11.95 31.27 13.29
C ALA A 229 -11.47 29.85 12.96
N THR A 230 -10.26 29.75 12.40
CA THR A 230 -9.62 28.47 12.10
C THR A 230 -9.19 27.76 13.38
N ASN A 231 -9.51 26.48 13.49
CA ASN A 231 -9.04 25.61 14.56
C ASN A 231 -7.93 24.68 14.04
N ILE A 232 -6.73 24.82 14.59
CA ILE A 232 -5.54 24.03 14.22
C ILE A 232 -5.33 22.81 15.13
N GLU A 233 -6.02 22.73 16.27
CA GLU A 233 -5.89 21.66 17.27
C GLU A 233 -6.85 20.50 17.00
N VAL A 234 -7.00 20.10 15.75
CA VAL A 234 -7.94 19.06 15.32
C VAL A 234 -7.17 17.86 14.76
N ASP A 235 -7.61 16.66 15.12
CA ASP A 235 -7.07 15.42 14.57
C ASP A 235 -7.25 15.36 13.03
N GLY A 236 -6.18 15.64 12.29
CA GLY A 236 -6.11 15.50 10.84
C GLY A 236 -5.77 16.79 10.10
N TYR A 237 -6.78 17.43 9.50
CA TYR A 237 -6.65 18.73 8.82
C TYR A 237 -7.28 19.82 9.70
N PRO A 238 -6.74 21.06 9.71
CA PRO A 238 -7.37 22.16 10.41
C PRO A 238 -8.81 22.38 9.94
N GLU A 239 -9.66 22.78 10.87
CA GLU A 239 -11.01 23.21 10.54
C GLU A 239 -10.96 24.70 10.20
N TYR A 240 -10.89 25.01 8.91
CA TYR A 240 -10.77 26.38 8.43
C TYR A 240 -11.97 27.25 8.78
N ARG A 241 -11.69 28.54 8.94
CA ARG A 241 -12.67 29.62 9.05
C ARG A 241 -13.65 29.60 7.86
N ARG A 242 -14.94 29.52 8.20
CA ARG A 242 -16.10 29.51 7.30
C ARG A 242 -17.20 30.33 7.98
N PRO A 243 -17.18 31.66 7.88
CA PRO A 243 -18.13 32.51 8.59
C PRO A 243 -19.54 32.30 8.05
N ASN A 244 -20.55 32.47 8.89
CA ASN A 244 -21.95 32.49 8.44
C ASN A 244 -22.35 33.94 8.08
N ASP A 245 -21.77 34.46 7.01
CA ASP A 245 -21.90 35.85 6.57
C ASP A 245 -23.02 36.09 5.55
N GLY A 246 -23.90 35.09 5.34
CA GLY A 246 -25.02 35.16 4.41
C GLY A 246 -24.63 35.06 2.92
N ARG A 247 -23.34 34.88 2.57
CA ARG A 247 -22.94 34.71 1.17
C ARG A 247 -23.35 33.33 0.66
N THR A 248 -24.04 33.32 -0.48
CA THR A 248 -24.52 32.10 -1.11
C THR A 248 -24.39 32.15 -2.63
N ILE A 249 -24.32 30.99 -3.26
CA ILE A 249 -24.44 30.82 -4.70
C ILE A 249 -25.51 29.79 -5.05
N GLN A 250 -26.07 29.90 -6.26
CA GLN A 250 -26.96 28.90 -6.82
C GLN A 250 -26.16 27.90 -7.66
N TYR A 251 -26.35 26.60 -7.38
CA TYR A 251 -25.80 25.50 -8.17
C TYR A 251 -26.94 24.56 -8.57
N GLY A 252 -27.50 24.76 -9.77
CA GLY A 252 -28.74 24.10 -10.16
C GLY A 252 -29.89 24.52 -9.24
N SER A 253 -30.53 23.57 -8.59
CA SER A 253 -31.58 23.82 -7.59
C SER A 253 -31.07 23.97 -6.15
N ALA A 254 -29.76 23.76 -5.91
CA ALA A 254 -29.18 23.80 -4.58
C ALA A 254 -28.55 25.17 -4.29
N THR A 255 -28.73 25.67 -3.06
CA THR A 255 -28.06 26.87 -2.57
C THR A 255 -26.83 26.45 -1.76
N LEU A 256 -25.64 26.90 -2.17
CA LEU A 256 -24.38 26.59 -1.49
C LEU A 256 -23.82 27.83 -0.80
N ASP A 257 -23.25 27.65 0.37
CA ASP A 257 -22.61 28.71 1.16
C ASP A 257 -21.14 28.35 1.49
N ASN A 258 -20.52 29.11 2.40
CA ASN A 258 -19.13 28.90 2.83
C ASN A 258 -18.83 27.48 3.32
N ARG A 259 -19.83 26.69 3.75
CA ARG A 259 -19.65 25.30 4.17
C ARG A 259 -19.26 24.36 3.03
N SER A 260 -19.53 24.75 1.79
CA SER A 260 -19.25 23.98 0.59
C SER A 260 -17.96 24.39 -0.13
N VAL A 261 -17.25 25.41 0.36
CA VAL A 261 -16.00 25.87 -0.28
C VAL A 261 -14.86 24.87 -0.03
N VAL A 262 -14.17 24.47 -1.08
CA VAL A 262 -12.91 23.71 -1.01
C VAL A 262 -11.78 24.69 -0.67
N PRO A 263 -10.92 24.39 0.32
CA PRO A 263 -9.84 25.28 0.74
C PRO A 263 -8.92 25.69 -0.42
N TYR A 264 -8.59 26.97 -0.53
CA TYR A 264 -7.78 27.51 -1.62
C TYR A 264 -6.82 28.60 -1.14
N ASN A 265 -5.76 28.84 -1.92
CA ASN A 265 -4.93 30.04 -1.77
C ASN A 265 -5.34 31.09 -2.82
N LYS A 266 -5.60 32.33 -2.38
CA LYS A 266 -6.07 33.43 -3.24
C LYS A 266 -5.13 33.73 -4.42
N TYR A 267 -3.83 33.80 -4.16
CA TYR A 267 -2.83 34.07 -5.21
C TYR A 267 -2.82 32.96 -6.27
N LEU A 268 -2.78 31.71 -5.83
CA LEU A 268 -2.77 30.55 -6.73
C LEU A 268 -4.08 30.44 -7.53
N ALA A 269 -5.24 30.66 -6.90
CA ALA A 269 -6.52 30.66 -7.58
C ALA A 269 -6.57 31.71 -8.70
N LEU A 270 -6.17 32.94 -8.41
CA LEU A 270 -6.13 34.03 -9.40
C LEU A 270 -5.15 33.77 -10.55
N ARG A 271 -3.97 33.22 -10.24
CA ARG A 271 -2.91 32.99 -11.22
C ARG A 271 -3.21 31.83 -12.15
N TYR A 272 -3.75 30.73 -11.62
CA TYR A 272 -3.94 29.50 -12.38
C TYR A 272 -5.36 29.28 -12.86
N ASN A 273 -6.38 29.97 -12.33
CA ASN A 273 -7.78 29.82 -12.72
C ASN A 273 -8.17 28.34 -12.89
N ALA A 274 -8.07 27.57 -11.81
CA ALA A 274 -8.27 26.13 -11.83
C ALA A 274 -8.67 25.62 -10.45
N HIS A 275 -9.12 24.37 -10.37
CA HIS A 275 -9.34 23.72 -9.09
C HIS A 275 -7.98 23.41 -8.44
N LEU A 276 -7.57 24.26 -7.50
CA LEU A 276 -6.31 24.19 -6.77
C LEU A 276 -6.57 24.18 -5.27
N ASN A 277 -6.72 22.97 -4.72
CA ASN A 277 -6.94 22.76 -3.28
C ASN A 277 -5.62 22.93 -2.54
N VAL A 278 -5.61 23.72 -1.45
CA VAL A 278 -4.46 23.88 -0.56
C VAL A 278 -4.90 23.52 0.86
N GLU A 279 -4.28 22.49 1.41
CA GLU A 279 -4.59 21.96 2.73
C GLU A 279 -3.35 22.02 3.63
N ILE A 280 -3.54 22.33 4.92
CA ILE A 280 -2.49 22.25 5.93
C ILE A 280 -2.36 20.82 6.44
N CYS A 281 -1.15 20.29 6.45
CA CYS A 281 -0.87 18.97 6.99
C CYS A 281 -0.59 19.05 8.51
N ALA A 282 -1.60 18.89 9.36
CA ALA A 282 -1.39 19.03 10.79
C ALA A 282 -0.65 17.83 11.41
N MET A 283 -0.94 16.60 11.00
CA MET A 283 -0.52 15.39 11.73
C MET A 283 0.39 14.44 10.94
N ILE A 284 1.34 13.80 11.64
CA ILE A 284 2.26 12.80 11.04
C ILE A 284 1.53 11.52 10.59
N HIS A 285 0.42 11.14 11.23
CA HIS A 285 -0.36 9.96 10.84
C HIS A 285 -1.07 10.16 9.49
N ALA A 286 -1.48 11.39 9.17
CA ALA A 286 -2.07 11.74 7.87
C ALA A 286 -1.06 11.56 6.73
N VAL A 287 0.24 11.68 7.03
CA VAL A 287 1.32 11.53 6.06
C VAL A 287 1.30 10.14 5.42
N LYS A 288 1.22 9.06 6.23
CA LYS A 288 1.12 7.69 5.69
C LYS A 288 -0.09 7.54 4.78
N TYR A 289 -1.24 8.10 5.17
CA TYR A 289 -2.46 8.07 4.36
C TYR A 289 -2.29 8.84 3.04
N MET A 290 -1.71 10.03 3.07
CA MET A 290 -1.49 10.87 1.89
C MET A 290 -0.54 10.22 0.91
N TYR A 291 0.56 9.65 1.39
CA TYR A 291 1.50 8.95 0.52
C TYR A 291 0.95 7.62 0.00
N LYS A 292 0.15 6.89 0.79
CA LYS A 292 -0.61 5.74 0.27
C LYS A 292 -1.62 6.17 -0.78
N TYR A 293 -2.34 7.27 -0.57
CA TYR A 293 -3.31 7.81 -1.52
C TYR A 293 -2.65 8.20 -2.84
N VAL A 294 -1.49 8.84 -2.75
CA VAL A 294 -0.69 9.29 -3.89
C VAL A 294 -0.01 8.13 -4.63
N TYR A 295 0.32 7.03 -3.93
CA TYR A 295 0.98 5.85 -4.50
C TYR A 295 0.09 4.59 -4.57
N LYS A 296 -1.25 4.73 -4.50
CA LYS A 296 -2.21 3.61 -4.50
C LYS A 296 -2.22 2.78 -5.80
N GLY A 297 -1.50 3.25 -6.83
CA GLY A 297 -1.47 2.65 -8.15
C GLY A 297 -2.65 3.10 -9.02
N PRO A 298 -2.66 2.66 -10.28
CA PRO A 298 -3.75 2.98 -11.22
C PRO A 298 -5.05 2.30 -10.80
N ASP A 299 -6.19 2.87 -11.21
CA ASP A 299 -7.49 2.20 -11.08
C ASP A 299 -7.46 0.86 -11.84
N ARG A 300 -8.00 -0.18 -11.21
CA ARG A 300 -8.11 -1.53 -11.80
C ARG A 300 -9.52 -2.07 -11.66
N ALA A 301 -10.00 -2.80 -12.67
CA ALA A 301 -11.17 -3.65 -12.48
C ALA A 301 -10.77 -4.94 -11.73
N ALA A 302 -11.61 -5.38 -10.79
CA ALA A 302 -11.41 -6.67 -10.14
C ALA A 302 -11.92 -7.77 -11.07
N LEU A 303 -11.01 -8.53 -11.68
CA LEU A 303 -11.34 -9.66 -12.55
C LEU A 303 -10.77 -10.95 -11.93
N HIS A 304 -11.65 -11.91 -11.59
CA HIS A 304 -11.24 -13.26 -11.19
C HIS A 304 -11.42 -14.21 -12.37
N MET A 305 -10.32 -14.58 -13.03
CA MET A 305 -10.35 -15.58 -14.11
C MET A 305 -10.08 -16.97 -13.54
N MET A 306 -11.09 -17.83 -13.47
CA MET A 306 -10.89 -19.26 -13.25
C MET A 306 -10.46 -19.90 -14.56
N ARG A 307 -9.21 -20.37 -14.65
CA ARG A 307 -8.76 -21.22 -15.78
C ARG A 307 -9.10 -22.67 -15.45
N THR A 308 -9.91 -23.30 -16.28
CA THR A 308 -10.47 -24.65 -16.11
C THR A 308 -9.56 -25.80 -16.54
N ASN A 309 -8.24 -25.58 -16.64
CA ASN A 309 -7.32 -26.65 -17.05
C ASN A 309 -6.43 -27.04 -15.88
N GLY A 310 -6.67 -28.25 -15.36
CA GLY A 310 -6.05 -28.83 -14.17
C GLY A 310 -4.58 -29.20 -14.35
N GLU A 311 -3.70 -28.23 -14.16
CA GLU A 311 -2.34 -28.48 -13.70
C GLU A 311 -2.19 -27.84 -12.31
N GLU A 312 -2.32 -28.67 -11.27
CA GLU A 312 -1.94 -28.34 -9.88
C GLU A 312 -0.41 -28.29 -9.70
N GLY A 313 0.29 -27.65 -10.63
CA GLY A 313 1.67 -27.23 -10.44
C GLY A 313 1.69 -25.88 -9.73
N ALA A 314 2.51 -25.73 -8.68
CA ALA A 314 2.70 -24.48 -7.95
C ALA A 314 2.75 -23.27 -8.91
N ARG A 315 1.69 -22.44 -8.89
CA ARG A 315 1.47 -21.31 -9.80
C ARG A 315 2.74 -20.47 -9.94
N ALA A 316 3.29 -20.39 -11.15
CA ALA A 316 4.33 -19.42 -11.43
C ALA A 316 3.74 -18.00 -11.27
N ILE A 317 4.26 -17.23 -10.30
CA ILE A 317 3.82 -15.85 -10.09
C ILE A 317 4.31 -15.02 -11.28
N ASN A 318 3.39 -14.43 -12.05
CA ASN A 318 3.73 -13.54 -13.17
C ASN A 318 3.39 -12.08 -12.84
N GLU A 319 4.40 -11.30 -12.45
CA GLU A 319 4.23 -9.89 -12.11
C GLU A 319 3.85 -9.01 -13.31
N ILE A 320 4.23 -9.41 -14.53
CA ILE A 320 3.90 -8.68 -15.76
C ILE A 320 2.41 -8.82 -16.05
N ASP A 321 1.87 -10.04 -16.02
CA ASP A 321 0.45 -10.28 -16.25
C ASP A 321 -0.38 -9.62 -15.14
N ALA A 322 0.08 -9.71 -13.88
CA ALA A 322 -0.54 -9.04 -12.75
C ALA A 322 -0.48 -7.50 -12.86
N PHE A 323 0.49 -6.92 -13.56
CA PHE A 323 0.57 -5.47 -13.79
C PHE A 323 -0.39 -5.00 -14.88
N VAL A 324 -0.47 -5.73 -15.99
CA VAL A 324 -1.34 -5.39 -17.13
C VAL A 324 -2.82 -5.58 -16.79
N ASN A 325 -3.13 -6.61 -16.00
CA ASN A 325 -4.50 -7.05 -15.82
C ASN A 325 -5.42 -5.93 -15.29
N ALA A 326 -6.46 -5.64 -16.08
CA ALA A 326 -7.57 -4.76 -15.76
C ALA A 326 -7.22 -3.29 -15.46
N ARG A 327 -6.06 -2.81 -15.91
CA ARG A 327 -5.60 -1.43 -15.68
C ARG A 327 -6.32 -0.43 -16.59
N TYR A 328 -6.84 0.64 -16.00
CA TYR A 328 -7.37 1.77 -16.77
C TYR A 328 -6.24 2.69 -17.26
N VAL A 329 -6.34 3.15 -18.50
CA VAL A 329 -5.45 4.14 -19.11
C VAL A 329 -6.30 5.16 -19.86
N CYS A 330 -6.06 6.46 -19.62
CA CYS A 330 -6.78 7.54 -20.30
C CYS A 330 -5.94 8.25 -21.37
N ALA A 331 -6.59 9.03 -22.23
CA ALA A 331 -5.90 9.70 -23.34
C ALA A 331 -4.88 10.77 -22.89
N PRO A 332 -5.18 11.67 -21.95
CA PRO A 332 -4.18 12.62 -21.44
C PRO A 332 -3.01 11.94 -20.73
N GLU A 333 -3.25 10.85 -19.97
CA GLU A 333 -2.17 10.03 -19.41
C GLU A 333 -1.26 9.47 -20.51
N SER A 334 -1.87 8.88 -21.54
CA SER A 334 -1.14 8.30 -22.67
C SER A 334 -0.23 9.34 -23.32
N VAL A 335 -0.73 10.56 -23.57
CA VAL A 335 0.10 11.63 -24.15
C VAL A 335 1.20 12.08 -23.19
N HIS A 336 0.90 12.27 -21.90
CA HIS A 336 1.90 12.62 -20.89
C HIS A 336 3.07 11.62 -20.90
N ARG A 337 2.76 10.33 -20.99
CA ARG A 337 3.75 9.24 -21.06
C ARG A 337 4.52 9.23 -22.39
N LEU A 338 3.84 9.45 -23.51
CA LEU A 338 4.45 9.51 -24.85
C LEU A 338 5.43 10.68 -24.99
N LEU A 339 5.10 11.83 -24.40
CA LEU A 339 5.95 13.02 -24.39
C LEU A 339 7.09 12.93 -23.37
N GLY A 340 7.16 11.86 -22.57
CA GLY A 340 8.21 11.65 -21.58
C GLY A 340 8.13 12.61 -20.38
N PHE A 341 6.96 13.20 -20.11
CA PHE A 341 6.78 14.05 -18.94
C PHE A 341 6.87 13.25 -17.64
N GLU A 342 7.51 13.82 -16.63
CA GLU A 342 7.68 13.17 -15.33
C GLU A 342 6.33 12.93 -14.63
N LEU A 343 6.21 11.78 -13.98
CA LEU A 343 5.01 11.39 -13.21
C LEU A 343 5.18 11.61 -11.72
N HIS A 344 6.42 11.64 -11.26
CA HIS A 344 6.78 11.81 -9.88
C HIS A 344 8.03 12.68 -9.83
N SER A 345 8.08 13.60 -8.89
CA SER A 345 9.29 14.38 -8.62
C SER A 345 9.52 14.46 -7.11
N LYS A 346 10.80 14.54 -6.72
CA LYS A 346 11.24 14.61 -5.34
C LYS A 346 12.42 15.58 -5.27
N SER A 347 12.41 16.42 -4.24
CA SER A 347 13.49 17.36 -3.92
C SER A 347 14.87 16.73 -3.63
N HIS A 348 14.89 15.44 -3.28
CA HIS A 348 16.09 14.72 -2.84
C HIS A 348 16.27 13.42 -3.59
N THR A 349 17.53 13.10 -3.93
CA THR A 349 17.92 11.78 -4.44
C THR A 349 18.03 10.81 -3.28
N ILE A 350 17.38 9.65 -3.38
CA ILE A 350 17.48 8.60 -2.36
C ILE A 350 18.49 7.55 -2.79
N TYR A 351 19.54 7.35 -2.00
CA TYR A 351 20.52 6.29 -2.21
C TYR A 351 20.17 5.07 -1.38
N ARG A 352 19.86 3.95 -2.05
CA ARG A 352 19.35 2.74 -1.39
C ARG A 352 20.51 1.85 -0.95
N LEU A 353 20.62 1.63 0.35
CA LEU A 353 21.69 0.89 1.01
C LEU A 353 21.27 -0.57 1.25
N GLN A 354 22.18 -1.49 0.94
CA GLN A 354 21.96 -2.92 1.16
C GLN A 354 22.02 -3.24 2.65
N VAL A 355 21.16 -4.16 3.07
CA VAL A 355 21.16 -4.79 4.39
C VAL A 355 21.03 -6.27 4.15
N HIS A 356 22.00 -7.06 4.59
CA HIS A 356 22.01 -8.51 4.44
C HIS A 356 22.83 -9.11 5.58
N LEU A 357 22.51 -10.35 5.95
CA LEU A 357 23.34 -11.14 6.86
C LEU A 357 24.65 -11.54 6.13
N PRO A 358 25.68 -12.00 6.88
CA PRO A 358 26.87 -12.58 6.27
C PRO A 358 26.51 -13.63 5.21
N GLU A 359 27.10 -13.52 4.02
CA GLU A 359 26.90 -14.43 2.88
C GLU A 359 25.47 -14.52 2.34
N GLN A 360 24.60 -13.56 2.72
CA GLN A 360 23.22 -13.46 2.22
C GLN A 360 22.99 -12.21 1.36
N GLU A 361 24.04 -11.63 0.81
CA GLU A 361 23.92 -10.54 -0.15
C GLU A 361 23.15 -10.95 -1.39
N SER A 362 22.39 -10.03 -1.96
CA SER A 362 21.65 -10.28 -3.19
C SER A 362 22.59 -10.24 -4.40
N ILE A 363 22.63 -11.33 -5.16
CA ILE A 363 23.36 -11.48 -6.42
C ILE A 363 22.36 -11.47 -7.57
N VAL A 364 22.64 -10.63 -8.57
CA VAL A 364 21.97 -10.71 -9.88
C VAL A 364 22.82 -11.61 -10.78
N PHE A 365 22.21 -12.60 -11.40
CA PHE A 365 22.93 -13.54 -12.27
C PHE A 365 22.16 -13.86 -13.55
N GLN A 366 22.89 -14.30 -14.58
CA GLN A 366 22.30 -14.83 -15.79
C GLN A 366 22.18 -16.35 -15.67
N GLY A 367 21.06 -16.91 -16.11
CA GLY A 367 20.90 -18.37 -16.12
C GLY A 367 21.97 -19.05 -16.98
N GLY A 368 22.66 -20.04 -16.43
CA GLY A 368 23.82 -20.71 -17.04
C GLY A 368 25.17 -20.05 -16.72
N GLN A 369 25.21 -19.02 -15.87
CA GLN A 369 26.42 -18.34 -15.37
C GLN A 369 26.45 -18.25 -13.84
N GLU A 370 25.85 -19.23 -13.16
CA GLU A 370 25.70 -19.26 -11.71
C GLU A 370 27.06 -19.23 -10.98
N GLU A 371 28.01 -20.09 -11.37
CA GLU A 371 29.37 -20.14 -10.81
C GLU A 371 30.14 -18.82 -11.01
N GLU A 372 30.06 -18.23 -12.20
CA GLU A 372 30.70 -16.96 -12.52
C GLU A 372 30.09 -15.81 -11.69
N ALA A 373 28.79 -15.86 -11.42
CA ALA A 373 28.13 -14.88 -10.56
C ALA A 373 28.60 -14.99 -9.09
N LEU A 374 28.79 -16.21 -8.58
CA LEU A 374 29.36 -16.45 -7.24
C LEU A 374 30.78 -15.91 -7.13
N ARG A 375 31.68 -16.28 -8.06
CA ARG A 375 33.07 -15.79 -8.04
C ARG A 375 33.15 -14.27 -8.04
N ARG A 376 32.34 -13.62 -8.90
CA ARG A 376 32.24 -12.15 -8.95
C ARG A 376 31.70 -11.54 -7.66
N ALA A 377 30.83 -12.24 -6.93
CA ALA A 377 30.28 -11.74 -5.67
C ALA A 377 31.31 -11.82 -4.53
N THR A 378 32.12 -12.88 -4.46
CA THR A 378 33.20 -13.02 -3.47
C THR A 378 34.25 -11.89 -3.57
N GLU A 379 34.51 -11.39 -4.77
CA GLU A 379 35.50 -10.33 -5.02
C GLU A 379 34.95 -8.91 -4.84
N ARG A 380 33.64 -8.75 -4.57
CA ARG A 380 32.97 -7.44 -4.61
C ARG A 380 32.37 -7.08 -3.27
N ASP A 381 32.65 -5.86 -2.84
CA ASP A 381 31.97 -5.30 -1.68
C ASP A 381 30.53 -4.86 -2.00
N THR A 382 29.66 -5.13 -1.04
CA THR A 382 28.35 -4.49 -0.97
C THR A 382 28.50 -3.09 -0.39
N THR A 383 27.43 -2.29 -0.49
CA THR A 383 27.39 -1.00 0.19
C THR A 383 27.64 -1.11 1.70
N LEU A 384 27.27 -2.23 2.32
CA LEU A 384 27.43 -2.50 3.75
C LEU A 384 28.86 -2.96 4.10
N THR A 385 29.42 -3.92 3.37
CA THR A 385 30.79 -4.38 3.64
C THR A 385 31.82 -3.31 3.30
N ALA A 386 31.58 -2.50 2.27
CA ALA A 386 32.42 -1.33 1.98
C ALA A 386 32.33 -0.25 3.09
N TYR A 387 31.19 -0.10 3.77
CA TYR A 387 31.07 0.81 4.90
C TYR A 387 31.94 0.35 6.09
N PHE A 388 31.94 -0.96 6.37
CA PHE A 388 32.81 -1.56 7.36
C PHE A 388 34.30 -1.34 7.05
N LYS A 389 34.71 -1.59 5.80
CA LYS A 389 36.09 -1.34 5.34
C LYS A 389 36.47 0.13 5.45
N LEU A 390 35.59 1.06 5.05
CA LEU A 390 35.84 2.49 5.18
C LEU A 390 36.05 2.91 6.65
N ASN A 391 35.26 2.36 7.58
CA ASN A 391 35.43 2.63 9.00
C ASN A 391 36.78 2.11 9.53
N ALA A 392 37.20 0.92 9.09
CA ALA A 392 38.51 0.36 9.45
C ALA A 392 39.66 1.21 8.87
N GLU A 393 39.55 1.63 7.61
CA GLU A 393 40.52 2.54 6.97
C GLU A 393 40.64 3.87 7.73
N HIS A 394 39.51 4.46 8.13
CA HIS A 394 39.50 5.70 8.90
C HIS A 394 40.04 5.52 10.33
N GLU A 395 39.86 4.35 10.94
CA GLU A 395 40.51 4.05 12.22
C GLU A 395 42.02 3.96 12.09
N LEU A 396 42.52 3.36 11.01
CA LEU A 396 43.96 3.34 10.72
C LEU A 396 44.51 4.75 10.44
N MET A 397 43.74 5.61 9.77
CA MET A 397 44.17 6.97 9.44
C MET A 397 44.14 7.93 10.63
N TYR A 398 43.13 7.84 11.49
CA TYR A 398 42.88 8.84 12.54
C TYR A 398 43.04 8.30 13.96
N GLY A 399 43.30 7.01 14.14
CA GLY A 399 43.43 6.37 15.45
C GLY A 399 42.13 6.49 16.27
N THR A 400 42.24 6.74 17.57
CA THR A 400 41.09 6.97 18.46
C THR A 400 40.50 8.39 18.33
N GLY A 401 41.16 9.28 17.60
CA GLY A 401 40.70 10.65 17.36
C GLY A 401 39.75 10.74 16.15
N ASN A 402 39.08 11.88 16.01
CA ASN A 402 38.27 12.20 14.83
C ASN A 402 39.15 12.69 13.67
N ALA A 403 38.63 12.60 12.45
CA ALA A 403 39.27 13.19 11.28
C ALA A 403 39.58 14.70 11.48
N PRO A 404 40.67 15.23 10.87
CA PRO A 404 41.02 16.64 10.94
C PRO A 404 39.89 17.56 10.45
N GLN A 405 39.91 18.82 10.91
CA GLN A 405 38.92 19.82 10.52
C GLN A 405 38.80 19.94 8.99
N GLY A 406 37.57 19.82 8.48
CA GLY A 406 37.29 19.83 7.03
C GLY A 406 37.22 18.45 6.37
N GLN A 407 37.60 17.38 7.07
CA GLN A 407 37.38 16.00 6.65
C GLN A 407 36.22 15.38 7.42
N ILE A 408 35.55 14.41 6.78
CA ILE A 408 34.40 13.73 7.38
C ILE A 408 34.84 12.33 7.75
N ASP A 409 34.74 12.01 9.04
CA ASP A 409 35.05 10.67 9.52
C ASP A 409 33.82 9.77 9.39
N ALA A 410 33.88 8.76 8.52
CA ALA A 410 32.85 7.75 8.34
C ALA A 410 32.41 7.09 9.65
N ARG A 411 33.34 6.95 10.63
CA ARG A 411 33.04 6.33 11.93
C ARG A 411 32.08 7.15 12.79
N THR A 412 31.92 8.44 12.48
CA THR A 412 30.99 9.35 13.17
C THR A 412 29.59 9.35 12.55
N LEU A 413 29.40 8.65 11.43
CA LEU A 413 28.16 8.59 10.67
C LEU A 413 27.42 7.28 10.97
N LEU A 414 26.09 7.36 11.03
CA LEU A 414 25.26 6.17 10.86
C LEU A 414 25.36 5.70 9.41
N TYR A 415 25.16 4.40 9.17
CA TYR A 415 25.23 3.85 7.82
C TYR A 415 24.27 4.59 6.84
N ILE A 416 23.09 4.98 7.30
CA ILE A 416 22.10 5.75 6.52
C ILE A 416 22.55 7.18 6.17
N GLN A 417 23.48 7.77 6.92
CA GLN A 417 24.01 9.11 6.70
C GLN A 417 25.21 9.09 5.73
N LEU A 418 25.80 7.93 5.49
CA LEU A 418 26.99 7.78 4.65
C LEU A 418 26.82 8.38 3.24
N PRO A 419 25.70 8.16 2.51
CA PRO A 419 25.52 8.72 1.17
C PRO A 419 25.45 10.25 1.12
N GLU A 420 25.25 10.93 2.25
CA GLU A 420 25.25 12.40 2.30
C GLU A 420 26.66 12.96 2.11
N HIS A 421 27.67 12.19 2.54
CA HIS A 421 29.07 12.62 2.63
C HIS A 421 30.00 11.82 1.72
N PHE A 422 29.62 10.60 1.34
CA PHE A 422 30.40 9.71 0.50
C PHE A 422 29.59 9.27 -0.72
N THR A 423 30.28 8.91 -1.80
CA THR A 423 29.70 8.30 -3.00
C THR A 423 30.29 6.90 -3.19
N PHE A 424 29.42 5.93 -3.42
CA PHE A 424 29.82 4.56 -3.72
C PHE A 424 30.11 4.43 -5.21
N ASP A 425 31.35 4.08 -5.53
CA ASP A 425 31.77 3.83 -6.89
C ASP A 425 31.34 2.42 -7.31
N GLN A 426 30.55 2.33 -8.37
CA GLN A 426 29.97 1.05 -8.81
C GLN A 426 30.99 0.11 -9.48
N GLN A 427 32.13 0.61 -9.94
CA GLN A 427 33.18 -0.18 -10.59
C GLN A 427 34.14 -0.74 -9.55
N SER A 428 34.69 0.12 -8.70
CA SER A 428 35.63 -0.26 -7.63
C SER A 428 34.96 -0.82 -6.38
N LYS A 429 33.64 -0.64 -6.23
CA LYS A 429 32.85 -1.05 -5.06
C LYS A 429 33.34 -0.42 -3.75
N LYS A 430 33.85 0.81 -3.82
CA LYS A 430 34.37 1.56 -2.67
C LYS A 430 33.61 2.84 -2.42
N TRP A 431 33.53 3.23 -1.16
CA TRP A 431 33.08 4.56 -0.76
C TRP A 431 34.22 5.56 -0.88
N SER A 432 33.93 6.73 -1.45
CA SER A 432 34.88 7.83 -1.56
C SER A 432 34.24 9.15 -1.13
N PRO A 433 35.02 10.10 -0.57
CA PRO A 433 34.49 11.39 -0.17
C PRO A 433 33.78 12.11 -1.33
N ARG A 434 32.60 12.64 -1.05
CA ARG A 434 31.79 13.32 -2.05
C ARG A 434 32.42 14.66 -2.40
N LYS A 435 32.71 14.87 -3.70
CA LYS A 435 33.31 16.11 -4.22
C LYS A 435 32.32 17.25 -4.48
N LYS A 436 31.04 16.93 -4.69
CA LYS A 436 29.98 17.92 -5.00
C LYS A 436 28.87 17.82 -3.98
N GLN A 437 28.49 18.94 -3.37
CA GLN A 437 27.31 18.97 -2.52
C GLN A 437 26.06 18.61 -3.34
N CYS A 438 25.28 17.65 -2.85
CA CYS A 438 24.02 17.27 -3.45
C CYS A 438 23.01 16.92 -2.36
N ARG A 439 21.72 17.14 -2.65
CA ARG A 439 20.60 16.76 -1.78
C ARG A 439 20.35 15.25 -1.84
N GLN A 440 21.26 14.46 -1.27
CA GLN A 440 21.14 13.00 -1.19
C GLN A 440 20.80 12.55 0.23
N ILE A 441 19.98 11.50 0.35
CA ILE A 441 19.60 10.87 1.61
C ILE A 441 19.80 9.36 1.45
N GLY A 442 20.43 8.71 2.43
CA GLY A 442 20.50 7.25 2.44
C GLY A 442 19.18 6.63 2.88
N ARG A 443 18.85 5.45 2.36
CA ARG A 443 17.74 4.63 2.84
C ARG A 443 18.13 3.17 2.80
N MET A 444 18.08 2.49 3.93
CA MET A 444 18.24 1.03 3.95
C MET A 444 17.01 0.33 3.37
N TYR A 445 17.22 -0.75 2.62
CA TYR A 445 16.13 -1.65 2.25
C TYR A 445 15.38 -2.13 3.51
N THR A 446 14.07 -2.30 3.37
CA THR A 446 13.23 -2.81 4.46
C THR A 446 13.59 -4.28 4.72
N ALA A 447 13.81 -4.62 5.99
CA ALA A 447 13.85 -6.00 6.45
C ALA A 447 12.44 -6.37 6.94
N ASN A 448 11.97 -7.57 6.59
CA ASN A 448 10.71 -8.08 7.11
C ASN A 448 10.89 -8.34 8.62
N PRO A 449 10.01 -7.87 9.52
CA PRO A 449 10.10 -8.21 10.94
C PRO A 449 10.13 -9.72 11.22
N LEU A 450 9.51 -10.53 10.36
CA LEU A 450 9.55 -12.00 10.45
C LEU A 450 10.96 -12.57 10.16
N ASP A 451 11.83 -11.82 9.49
CA ASP A 451 13.26 -12.10 9.35
C ASP A 451 13.99 -11.42 10.51
N ALA A 452 13.86 -12.01 11.70
CA ALA A 452 14.26 -11.41 12.97
C ALA A 452 15.73 -10.98 12.99
N GLU A 453 16.64 -11.77 12.41
CA GLU A 453 18.07 -11.45 12.37
C GLU A 453 18.37 -10.26 11.45
N ARG A 454 17.85 -10.26 10.22
CA ARG A 454 18.09 -9.15 9.29
C ARG A 454 17.40 -7.86 9.74
N TYR A 455 16.23 -7.99 10.38
CA TYR A 455 15.55 -6.86 11.01
C TYR A 455 16.37 -6.29 12.16
N SER A 456 16.88 -7.14 13.05
CA SER A 456 17.75 -6.74 14.16
C SER A 456 19.04 -6.08 13.67
N LEU A 457 19.68 -6.64 12.63
CA LEU A 457 20.84 -6.01 11.96
C LEU A 457 20.49 -4.60 11.46
N ARG A 458 19.33 -4.43 10.81
CA ARG A 458 18.88 -3.11 10.35
C ARG A 458 18.69 -2.12 11.50
N ILE A 459 18.13 -2.57 12.62
CA ILE A 459 17.98 -1.74 13.84
C ILE A 459 19.34 -1.35 14.40
N LEU A 460 20.31 -2.27 14.48
CA LEU A 460 21.68 -1.96 14.89
C LEU A 460 22.31 -0.91 13.98
N LEU A 461 22.17 -1.04 12.66
CA LEU A 461 22.69 -0.08 11.68
C LEU A 461 22.03 1.31 11.73
N LEU A 462 20.82 1.41 12.29
CA LEU A 462 20.14 2.70 12.54
C LEU A 462 20.63 3.39 13.81
N ASN A 463 21.25 2.66 14.74
CA ASN A 463 21.59 3.17 16.07
C ASN A 463 23.08 3.13 16.38
N ARG A 464 23.88 2.38 15.62
CA ARG A 464 25.33 2.23 15.83
C ARG A 464 26.14 2.82 14.69
N LYS A 465 27.21 3.52 15.08
CA LYS A 465 28.18 4.16 14.19
C LYS A 465 29.50 3.41 14.23
N GLY A 466 30.31 3.57 13.19
CA GLY A 466 31.72 3.15 13.21
C GLY A 466 32.00 1.65 13.26
N ALA A 467 30.99 0.78 13.15
CA ALA A 467 31.22 -0.66 13.08
C ALA A 467 32.10 -1.04 11.88
N LYS A 468 33.08 -1.92 12.09
CA LYS A 468 34.07 -2.36 11.09
C LYS A 468 33.85 -3.81 10.66
N SER A 469 32.87 -4.51 11.23
CA SER A 469 32.49 -5.86 10.83
C SER A 469 31.08 -6.21 11.33
N PHE A 470 30.56 -7.34 10.87
CA PHE A 470 29.33 -7.93 11.40
C PHE A 470 29.48 -8.33 12.88
N ASP A 471 30.64 -8.84 13.28
CA ASP A 471 30.87 -9.23 14.67
C ASP A 471 30.93 -8.02 15.61
N GLU A 472 31.54 -6.92 15.19
CA GLU A 472 31.52 -5.69 15.98
C GLU A 472 30.10 -5.13 16.17
N LEU A 473 29.20 -5.30 15.19
CA LEU A 473 27.78 -4.96 15.36
C LEU A 473 27.10 -5.81 16.43
N LYS A 474 27.53 -7.07 16.60
CA LYS A 474 27.07 -7.97 17.66
C LYS A 474 27.77 -7.74 19.01
N THR A 475 28.87 -6.98 19.05
CA THR A 475 29.57 -6.66 20.30
C THR A 475 28.93 -5.47 21.02
N VAL A 476 28.43 -5.71 22.23
CA VAL A 476 27.83 -4.72 23.13
C VAL A 476 28.59 -4.76 24.46
N ASP A 477 29.06 -3.61 24.94
CA ASP A 477 29.83 -3.49 26.20
C ASP A 477 30.99 -4.49 26.34
N GLY A 478 31.66 -4.80 25.22
CA GLY A 478 32.79 -5.75 25.16
C GLY A 478 32.40 -7.22 25.05
N VAL A 479 31.11 -7.55 25.06
CA VAL A 479 30.59 -8.92 24.90
C VAL A 479 30.04 -9.11 23.48
N THR A 480 30.59 -10.08 22.75
CA THR A 480 30.07 -10.45 21.43
C THR A 480 28.93 -11.45 21.58
N HIS A 481 27.73 -11.04 21.17
CA HIS A 481 26.54 -11.87 21.18
C HIS A 481 26.51 -12.86 19.99
N ASN A 482 25.73 -13.94 20.10
CA ASN A 482 25.65 -14.97 19.08
C ASN A 482 24.84 -14.52 17.86
N SER A 483 23.89 -13.60 18.08
CA SER A 483 22.95 -13.12 17.06
C SER A 483 22.83 -11.59 17.07
N PHE A 484 22.37 -11.02 15.94
CA PHE A 484 22.06 -9.59 15.89
C PHE A 484 20.87 -9.26 16.79
N LYS A 485 19.94 -10.22 16.95
CA LYS A 485 18.79 -10.08 17.84
C LYS A 485 19.21 -9.89 19.29
N GLU A 486 20.11 -10.74 19.79
CA GLU A 486 20.64 -10.64 21.15
C GLU A 486 21.36 -9.31 21.38
N ALA A 487 22.20 -8.88 20.43
CA ALA A 487 22.91 -7.61 20.53
C ALA A 487 21.94 -6.40 20.56
N ALA A 488 20.90 -6.41 19.73
CA ALA A 488 19.89 -5.36 19.74
C ALA A 488 19.04 -5.37 21.03
N LYS A 489 18.74 -6.55 21.60
CA LYS A 489 18.10 -6.67 22.92
C LYS A 489 19.01 -6.11 24.03
N ALA A 490 20.29 -6.46 24.03
CA ALA A 490 21.26 -5.98 25.02
C ALA A 490 21.40 -4.44 25.03
N LEU A 491 21.20 -3.80 23.87
CA LEU A 491 21.18 -2.33 23.73
C LEU A 491 19.82 -1.68 24.06
N GLY A 492 18.81 -2.46 24.44
CA GLY A 492 17.45 -1.96 24.69
C GLY A 492 16.75 -1.45 23.43
N LEU A 493 17.20 -1.85 22.24
CA LEU A 493 16.63 -1.41 20.94
C LEU A 493 15.44 -2.27 20.48
N MET A 494 15.19 -3.39 21.17
CA MET A 494 14.01 -4.23 20.99
C MET A 494 13.39 -4.53 22.34
N HIS A 495 12.06 -4.41 22.41
CA HIS A 495 11.29 -4.77 23.61
C HIS A 495 11.25 -6.30 23.77
N ASP A 496 11.07 -6.74 25.02
CA ASP A 496 10.68 -8.11 25.29
C ASP A 496 9.20 -8.34 24.95
N ASP A 497 8.75 -9.58 25.01
CA ASP A 497 7.36 -9.94 24.70
C ASP A 497 6.41 -9.69 25.90
N SER A 498 6.85 -8.99 26.94
CA SER A 498 6.12 -8.87 28.21
C SER A 498 4.77 -8.17 28.05
N HIS A 499 4.67 -7.17 27.16
CA HIS A 499 3.40 -6.50 26.85
C HIS A 499 2.46 -7.38 26.02
N TYR A 500 2.98 -8.22 25.12
CA TYR A 500 2.18 -9.22 24.40
C TYR A 500 1.67 -10.29 25.35
N GLU A 501 2.53 -10.76 26.25
CA GLU A 501 2.18 -11.71 27.32
C GLU A 501 1.08 -11.11 28.21
N SER A 502 1.26 -9.89 28.70
CA SER A 502 0.23 -9.20 29.51
C SER A 502 -1.08 -9.03 28.75
N CYS A 503 -1.04 -8.61 27.48
CA CYS A 503 -2.23 -8.44 26.65
C CYS A 503 -2.98 -9.74 26.43
N LEU A 504 -2.28 -10.83 26.14
CA LEU A 504 -2.89 -12.14 25.92
C LEU A 504 -3.42 -12.77 27.21
N ARG A 505 -2.72 -12.59 28.35
CA ARG A 505 -3.22 -13.00 29.67
C ARG A 505 -4.49 -12.26 30.05
N GLU A 506 -4.50 -10.94 29.88
CA GLU A 506 -5.69 -10.12 30.13
C GLU A 506 -6.84 -10.58 29.22
N ALA A 507 -6.59 -10.75 27.92
CA ALA A 507 -7.60 -11.23 26.98
C ALA A 507 -8.14 -12.62 27.36
N ALA A 508 -7.29 -13.53 27.85
CA ALA A 508 -7.71 -14.86 28.28
C ALA A 508 -8.70 -14.84 29.45
N GLU A 509 -8.79 -13.76 30.23
CA GLU A 509 -9.75 -13.64 31.34
C GLU A 509 -11.18 -13.33 30.89
N PHE A 510 -11.37 -12.70 29.72
CA PHE A 510 -12.69 -12.20 29.29
C PHE A 510 -13.06 -12.46 27.83
N ARG A 511 -12.14 -12.98 27.01
CA ARG A 511 -12.39 -13.30 25.60
C ARG A 511 -12.70 -14.77 25.42
N MET A 512 -13.59 -15.06 24.47
CA MET A 512 -13.87 -16.45 24.09
C MET A 512 -12.64 -17.06 23.38
N PRO A 513 -12.36 -18.37 23.54
CA PRO A 513 -11.17 -19.01 22.95
C PRO A 513 -10.94 -18.76 21.44
N PRO A 514 -11.97 -18.73 20.56
CA PRO A 514 -11.78 -18.36 19.15
C PRO A 514 -11.29 -16.91 18.92
N GLU A 515 -11.72 -15.98 19.77
CA GLU A 515 -11.26 -14.59 19.74
C GLU A 515 -9.81 -14.50 20.22
N LEU A 516 -9.45 -15.25 21.27
CA LEU A 516 -8.09 -15.34 21.78
C LEU A 516 -7.12 -15.93 20.73
N ARG A 517 -7.53 -16.98 20.02
CA ARG A 517 -6.78 -17.56 18.88
C ARG A 517 -6.58 -16.54 17.74
N SER A 518 -7.61 -15.72 17.47
CA SER A 518 -7.51 -14.65 16.46
C SER A 518 -6.54 -13.54 16.87
N LEU A 519 -6.56 -13.16 18.15
CA LEU A 519 -5.63 -12.18 18.71
C LEU A 519 -4.19 -12.69 18.65
N PHE A 520 -3.95 -13.93 19.09
CA PHE A 520 -2.64 -14.58 19.07
C PHE A 520 -2.07 -14.65 17.64
N GLY A 521 -2.85 -15.15 16.68
CA GLY A 521 -2.43 -15.19 15.27
C GLY A 521 -2.17 -13.80 14.69
N SER A 522 -2.94 -12.79 15.09
CA SER A 522 -2.73 -11.40 14.64
C SER A 522 -1.45 -10.79 15.19
N LEU A 523 -1.13 -11.05 16.47
CA LEU A 523 0.11 -10.58 17.07
C LEU A 523 1.33 -11.15 16.34
N ILE A 524 1.32 -12.45 16.03
CA ILE A 524 2.40 -13.07 15.27
C ILE A 524 2.47 -12.54 13.83
N CYS A 525 1.33 -12.34 13.17
CA CYS A 525 1.31 -11.83 11.79
C CYS A 525 1.79 -10.37 11.66
N PHE A 526 1.53 -9.53 12.66
CA PHE A 526 1.59 -8.06 12.50
C PHE A 526 2.42 -7.31 13.54
N SER A 527 2.97 -8.02 14.53
CA SER A 527 3.75 -7.41 15.62
C SER A 527 5.14 -8.04 15.72
N ASP A 528 6.04 -7.38 16.44
CA ASP A 528 7.42 -7.83 16.64
C ASP A 528 7.47 -8.84 17.80
N VAL A 529 6.75 -9.96 17.70
CA VAL A 529 6.76 -11.04 18.72
C VAL A 529 8.08 -11.80 18.62
N THR A 530 8.88 -11.77 19.67
CA THR A 530 10.24 -12.30 19.65
C THR A 530 10.33 -13.77 20.08
N GLU A 531 9.40 -14.28 20.87
CA GLU A 531 9.36 -15.64 21.45
C GLU A 531 7.94 -16.26 21.30
N PRO A 532 7.44 -16.44 20.07
CA PRO A 532 6.07 -16.94 19.83
C PRO A 532 5.81 -18.34 20.41
N GLU A 533 6.82 -19.23 20.38
CA GLU A 533 6.75 -20.56 21.00
C GLU A 533 6.52 -20.47 22.52
N ARG A 534 7.19 -19.53 23.19
CA ARG A 534 7.02 -19.31 24.64
C ARG A 534 5.62 -18.80 24.96
N LEU A 535 5.10 -17.86 24.18
CA LEU A 535 3.73 -17.36 24.35
C LEU A 535 2.70 -18.46 24.08
N TRP A 536 2.91 -19.29 23.06
CA TRP A 536 2.07 -20.45 22.77
C TRP A 536 2.01 -21.41 23.96
N GLU A 537 3.17 -21.79 24.50
CA GLU A 537 3.25 -22.72 25.63
C GLU A 537 2.48 -22.24 26.86
N GLN A 538 2.46 -20.93 27.10
CA GLN A 538 1.74 -20.32 28.22
C GLN A 538 0.22 -20.25 28.01
N LEU A 539 -0.26 -20.14 26.76
CA LEU A 539 -1.66 -19.78 26.46
C LEU A 539 -2.44 -20.87 25.72
N LYS A 540 -1.79 -21.94 25.24
CA LYS A 540 -2.43 -23.01 24.46
C LYS A 540 -3.64 -23.62 25.15
N SER A 541 -3.63 -23.77 26.47
CA SER A 541 -4.76 -24.31 27.23
C SER A 541 -5.97 -23.39 27.20
N ALA A 542 -5.79 -22.08 27.43
CA ALA A 542 -6.86 -21.09 27.34
C ALA A 542 -7.41 -20.99 25.90
N MET A 543 -6.52 -21.09 24.91
CA MET A 543 -6.90 -21.11 23.51
C MET A 543 -7.58 -22.41 23.06
N ALA A 544 -7.54 -23.49 23.84
CA ALA A 544 -8.15 -24.78 23.51
C ALA A 544 -9.46 -25.05 24.28
N GLU A 545 -9.81 -24.16 25.21
CA GLU A 545 -10.87 -24.40 26.20
C GLU A 545 -12.23 -24.73 25.56
N ASP A 546 -12.61 -24.06 24.47
CA ASP A 546 -13.89 -24.30 23.77
C ASP A 546 -13.98 -25.71 23.15
N TYR A 547 -12.86 -26.31 22.77
CA TYR A 547 -12.80 -27.69 22.31
C TYR A 547 -12.92 -28.68 23.47
N VAL A 548 -12.31 -28.38 24.63
CA VAL A 548 -12.45 -29.18 25.85
C VAL A 548 -13.92 -29.19 26.33
N HIS A 549 -14.58 -28.03 26.34
CA HIS A 549 -16.01 -27.92 26.68
C HIS A 549 -16.93 -28.70 25.73
N ARG A 550 -16.47 -29.03 24.52
CA ARG A 550 -17.17 -29.89 23.55
C ARG A 550 -16.90 -31.38 23.76
N GLY A 551 -16.21 -31.76 24.83
CA GLY A 551 -15.92 -33.16 25.20
C GLY A 551 -14.69 -33.76 24.54
N LEU A 552 -13.81 -32.94 23.96
CA LEU A 552 -12.52 -33.39 23.43
C LEU A 552 -11.46 -33.49 24.55
N SER A 553 -10.46 -34.35 24.38
CA SER A 553 -9.31 -34.39 25.29
C SER A 553 -8.47 -33.11 25.16
N ASP A 554 -7.75 -32.74 26.22
CA ASP A 554 -6.86 -31.57 26.21
C ASP A 554 -5.85 -31.62 25.05
N GLU A 555 -5.33 -32.82 24.75
CA GLU A 555 -4.39 -33.05 23.64
C GLU A 555 -5.04 -32.76 22.28
N GLU A 556 -6.22 -33.34 22.02
CA GLU A 556 -6.96 -33.11 20.76
C GLU A 556 -7.44 -31.66 20.64
N ALA A 557 -7.81 -31.03 21.77
CA ALA A 557 -8.22 -29.65 21.84
C ALA A 557 -7.08 -28.68 21.48
N VAL A 558 -5.87 -28.91 22.01
CA VAL A 558 -4.67 -28.12 21.68
C VAL A 558 -4.28 -28.29 20.22
N ILE A 559 -4.33 -29.52 19.67
CA ILE A 559 -4.06 -29.78 18.25
C ILE A 559 -5.04 -28.98 17.38
N ARG A 560 -6.34 -28.99 17.71
CA ARG A 560 -7.35 -28.22 16.96
C ARG A 560 -7.17 -26.72 17.08
N ALA A 561 -6.84 -26.21 18.28
CA ALA A 561 -6.53 -24.81 18.48
C ALA A 561 -5.33 -24.36 17.63
N TYR A 562 -4.29 -25.19 17.54
CA TYR A 562 -3.12 -24.93 16.69
C TYR A 562 -3.51 -24.80 15.21
N TYR A 563 -4.28 -25.75 14.69
CA TYR A 563 -4.70 -25.73 13.28
C TYR A 563 -5.72 -24.63 12.96
N ASP A 564 -6.57 -24.23 13.92
CA ASP A 564 -7.44 -23.05 13.76
C ASP A 564 -6.62 -21.75 13.65
N ILE A 565 -5.58 -21.58 14.48
CA ILE A 565 -4.66 -20.44 14.34
C ILE A 565 -3.93 -20.49 12.98
N MET A 566 -3.47 -21.66 12.58
CA MET A 566 -2.79 -21.86 11.29
C MET A 566 -3.69 -21.43 10.11
N ASP A 567 -4.96 -21.82 10.13
CA ASP A 567 -5.93 -21.41 9.10
C ASP A 567 -6.17 -19.90 9.10
N ARG A 568 -6.29 -19.28 10.28
CA ARG A 568 -6.46 -17.82 10.41
C ARG A 568 -5.25 -17.06 9.87
N MET A 569 -4.04 -17.55 10.15
CA MET A 569 -2.79 -16.93 9.69
C MET A 569 -2.57 -17.14 8.19
N GLN A 570 -3.06 -18.25 7.63
CA GLN A 570 -2.98 -18.54 6.19
C GLN A 570 -3.69 -17.48 5.34
N ILE A 571 -4.73 -16.82 5.87
CA ILE A 571 -5.40 -15.67 5.21
C ILE A 571 -4.39 -14.53 4.96
N SER A 572 -3.41 -14.36 5.86
CA SER A 572 -2.34 -13.37 5.74
C SER A 572 -1.10 -13.91 4.98
N GLY A 573 -1.17 -15.13 4.45
CA GLY A 573 -0.06 -15.80 3.76
C GLY A 573 1.10 -16.20 4.69
N VAL A 574 0.85 -16.29 5.99
CA VAL A 574 1.85 -16.63 7.01
C VAL A 574 1.61 -18.06 7.49
N ASN A 575 2.64 -18.91 7.40
CA ASN A 575 2.57 -20.27 7.91
C ASN A 575 2.94 -20.30 9.40
N PHE A 576 2.00 -20.71 10.25
CA PHE A 576 2.19 -20.75 11.71
C PHE A 576 3.30 -21.72 12.15
N SER A 577 3.55 -22.79 11.39
CA SER A 577 4.61 -23.76 11.69
C SER A 577 6.03 -23.19 11.62
N ASN A 578 6.20 -21.98 11.06
CA ASN A 578 7.48 -21.29 11.06
C ASN A 578 7.80 -20.60 12.41
N PHE A 579 6.81 -20.50 13.30
CA PHE A 579 6.89 -19.75 14.56
C PHE A 579 6.67 -20.63 15.79
N VAL A 580 5.76 -21.60 15.67
CA VAL A 580 5.39 -22.52 16.74
C VAL A 580 5.43 -23.93 16.19
N THR A 581 6.03 -24.84 16.95
CA THR A 581 6.16 -26.23 16.52
C THR A 581 4.78 -26.92 16.55
N PRO A 582 4.36 -27.60 15.46
CA PRO A 582 3.10 -28.32 15.44
C PRO A 582 3.03 -29.36 16.58
N PRO A 583 1.93 -29.41 17.36
CA PRO A 583 1.77 -30.40 18.43
C PRO A 583 1.49 -31.82 17.89
N ALA A 584 1.15 -31.97 16.60
CA ALA A 584 0.96 -33.25 15.94
C ALA A 584 1.29 -33.17 14.44
N ASP A 585 1.71 -34.29 13.86
CA ASP A 585 2.06 -34.40 12.43
C ASP A 585 0.84 -34.39 11.50
N ARG A 586 -0.36 -34.67 12.03
CA ARG A 586 -1.58 -34.84 11.24
C ARG A 586 -2.69 -33.89 11.68
N ARG A 587 -3.25 -33.18 10.70
CA ARG A 587 -4.40 -32.29 10.86
C ARG A 587 -5.69 -33.07 11.20
N PRO A 588 -6.44 -32.69 12.26
CA PRO A 588 -7.74 -33.28 12.57
C PRO A 588 -8.80 -33.00 11.47
N GLY A 589 -9.77 -33.91 11.33
CA GLY A 589 -10.91 -33.71 10.43
C GLY A 589 -11.89 -32.63 10.90
N TYR A 590 -12.61 -32.00 9.96
CA TYR A 590 -13.65 -31.01 10.23
C TYR A 590 -14.84 -31.63 10.97
N ILE A 591 -15.35 -30.93 11.98
CA ILE A 591 -16.61 -31.28 12.66
C ILE A 591 -17.73 -30.60 11.87
N ASN A 592 -18.69 -31.36 11.34
CA ASN A 592 -19.87 -30.79 10.66
C ASN A 592 -20.74 -30.04 11.68
N GLU A 593 -20.98 -28.75 11.47
CA GLU A 593 -21.74 -27.87 12.37
C GLU A 593 -23.26 -27.80 12.05
N SER A 594 -23.81 -28.69 11.21
CA SER A 594 -25.25 -28.66 10.91
C SER A 594 -26.05 -29.26 12.08
N HIS A 595 -26.73 -28.40 12.84
CA HIS A 595 -27.64 -28.79 13.93
C HIS A 595 -28.97 -29.41 13.44
N GLU A 596 -29.31 -29.29 12.15
CA GLU A 596 -30.55 -29.84 11.57
C GLU A 596 -30.31 -31.21 10.91
N SER A 597 -31.19 -32.16 11.18
CA SER A 597 -31.21 -33.50 10.58
C SER A 597 -31.72 -33.47 9.13
N GLU A 598 -31.37 -34.49 8.33
CA GLU A 598 -31.90 -34.65 6.96
C GLU A 598 -33.44 -34.62 6.92
N THR A 599 -34.08 -35.16 7.96
CA THR A 599 -35.55 -35.16 8.12
C THR A 599 -36.14 -33.77 8.32
N GLU A 600 -35.46 -32.89 9.06
CA GLU A 600 -35.91 -31.50 9.29
C GLU A 600 -35.72 -30.65 8.03
N HIS A 601 -34.58 -30.80 7.35
CA HIS A 601 -34.36 -30.18 6.05
C HIS A 601 -35.37 -30.67 5.00
N ALA A 602 -35.73 -31.95 4.98
CA ALA A 602 -36.75 -32.47 4.07
C ALA A 602 -38.14 -31.87 4.34
N ALA A 603 -38.52 -31.69 5.60
CA ALA A 603 -39.78 -31.06 5.98
C ALA A 603 -39.82 -29.58 5.54
N ARG A 604 -38.76 -28.83 5.84
CA ARG A 604 -38.64 -27.41 5.50
C ARG A 604 -38.55 -27.17 3.99
N GLY A 605 -37.84 -28.05 3.28
CA GLY A 605 -37.78 -28.03 1.83
C GLY A 605 -39.16 -28.17 1.18
N ARG A 606 -40.01 -29.08 1.67
CA ARG A 606 -41.39 -29.24 1.16
C ARG A 606 -42.22 -27.98 1.36
N GLU A 607 -42.21 -27.40 2.56
CA GLU A 607 -42.94 -26.18 2.87
C GLU A 607 -42.53 -25.01 1.95
N LEU A 608 -41.22 -24.85 1.72
CA LEU A 608 -40.71 -23.77 0.88
C LEU A 608 -41.03 -23.98 -0.61
N ILE A 609 -40.97 -25.22 -1.10
CA ILE A 609 -41.35 -25.58 -2.47
C ILE A 609 -42.84 -25.28 -2.73
N ASP A 610 -43.71 -25.57 -1.77
CA ASP A 610 -45.16 -25.33 -1.89
C ASP A 610 -45.53 -23.83 -1.97
N ASN A 611 -44.67 -22.97 -1.43
CA ASN A 611 -44.84 -21.51 -1.43
C ASN A 611 -44.13 -20.79 -2.59
N LEU A 612 -43.52 -21.52 -3.54
CA LEU A 612 -42.91 -20.91 -4.72
C LEU A 612 -43.98 -20.35 -5.67
N ASN A 613 -43.73 -19.18 -6.26
CA ASN A 613 -44.54 -18.70 -7.38
C ASN A 613 -44.29 -19.52 -8.65
N ASP A 614 -45.18 -19.43 -9.63
CA ASP A 614 -45.13 -20.25 -10.85
C ASP A 614 -43.76 -20.26 -11.54
N ARG A 615 -43.12 -19.09 -11.67
CA ARG A 615 -41.81 -18.97 -12.32
C ARG A 615 -40.68 -19.60 -11.50
N GLN A 616 -40.72 -19.43 -10.18
CA GLN A 616 -39.78 -20.07 -9.27
C GLN A 616 -39.97 -21.59 -9.26
N LYS A 617 -41.21 -22.06 -9.29
CA LYS A 617 -41.56 -23.48 -9.32
C LYS A 617 -41.06 -24.14 -10.60
N THR A 618 -41.29 -23.52 -11.77
CA THR A 618 -40.70 -23.98 -13.04
C THR A 618 -39.17 -24.11 -12.94
N ALA A 619 -38.50 -23.11 -12.38
CA ALA A 619 -37.04 -23.15 -12.21
C ALA A 619 -36.59 -24.24 -11.21
N ALA A 620 -37.31 -24.42 -10.10
CA ALA A 620 -37.01 -25.43 -9.10
C ALA A 620 -37.17 -26.85 -9.67
N ASP A 621 -38.28 -27.10 -10.38
CA ASP A 621 -38.58 -28.39 -10.99
C ASP A 621 -37.53 -28.77 -12.04
N ASP A 622 -37.15 -27.83 -12.92
CA ASP A 622 -36.10 -28.05 -13.93
C ASP A 622 -34.74 -28.40 -13.30
N ILE A 623 -34.37 -27.70 -12.22
CA ILE A 623 -33.11 -27.92 -11.50
C ILE A 623 -33.13 -29.28 -10.79
N LEU A 624 -34.18 -29.56 -10.01
CA LEU A 624 -34.30 -30.78 -9.23
C LEU A 624 -34.40 -32.02 -10.13
N GLN A 625 -35.19 -31.95 -11.21
CA GLN A 625 -35.30 -33.04 -12.18
C GLN A 625 -33.97 -33.31 -12.88
N THR A 626 -33.19 -32.26 -13.19
CA THR A 626 -31.85 -32.44 -13.78
C THR A 626 -30.90 -33.14 -12.82
N ILE A 627 -30.94 -32.78 -11.53
CA ILE A 627 -30.13 -33.42 -10.48
C ILE A 627 -30.53 -34.90 -10.31
N GLU A 628 -31.83 -35.21 -10.35
CA GLU A 628 -32.33 -36.59 -10.22
C GLU A 628 -32.04 -37.46 -11.44
N ALA A 629 -32.10 -36.89 -12.65
CA ALA A 629 -31.84 -37.61 -13.89
C ALA A 629 -30.37 -38.04 -14.08
N GLY A 630 -29.45 -37.59 -13.20
CA GLY A 630 -28.03 -37.94 -13.25
C GLY A 630 -27.31 -37.54 -14.54
N ARG A 631 -27.89 -36.64 -15.34
CA ARG A 631 -27.30 -36.18 -16.62
C ARG A 631 -26.22 -35.12 -16.35
N ALA A 632 -25.22 -35.11 -17.23
CA ALA A 632 -23.96 -34.34 -17.13
C ALA A 632 -24.09 -32.85 -16.75
N LEU A 633 -22.97 -32.28 -16.27
CA LEU A 633 -22.73 -30.88 -15.90
C LEU A 633 -23.61 -29.87 -16.66
N LYS A 634 -24.74 -29.51 -16.05
CA LYS A 634 -25.65 -28.47 -16.54
C LYS A 634 -25.61 -27.30 -15.56
N HIS A 635 -25.38 -26.10 -16.09
CA HIS A 635 -25.38 -24.87 -15.31
C HIS A 635 -26.72 -24.16 -15.48
N PHE A 636 -27.26 -23.66 -14.38
CA PHE A 636 -28.47 -22.85 -14.37
C PHE A 636 -28.12 -21.43 -13.95
N PHE A 637 -28.64 -20.45 -14.69
CA PHE A 637 -28.56 -19.04 -14.32
C PHE A 637 -29.97 -18.52 -14.09
N ILE A 638 -30.26 -18.08 -12.86
CA ILE A 638 -31.58 -17.55 -12.49
C ILE A 638 -31.51 -16.02 -12.56
N ASP A 639 -32.15 -15.45 -13.57
CA ASP A 639 -32.28 -14.01 -13.73
C ASP A 639 -33.61 -13.51 -13.16
N GLY A 640 -33.57 -12.38 -12.46
CA GLY A 640 -34.76 -11.72 -11.92
C GLY A 640 -34.43 -10.39 -11.26
N PRO A 641 -35.30 -9.37 -11.37
CA PRO A 641 -35.08 -8.06 -10.74
C PRO A 641 -35.17 -8.14 -9.20
N GLY A 642 -34.83 -7.05 -8.51
CA GLY A 642 -35.04 -6.93 -7.06
C GLY A 642 -36.52 -7.18 -6.69
N GLY A 643 -36.76 -7.90 -5.59
CA GLY A 643 -38.12 -8.27 -5.16
C GLY A 643 -38.71 -9.54 -5.81
N SER A 644 -38.01 -10.18 -6.75
CA SER A 644 -38.50 -11.41 -7.42
C SER A 644 -38.37 -12.70 -6.59
N GLY A 645 -37.95 -12.62 -5.32
CA GLY A 645 -37.84 -13.77 -4.41
C GLY A 645 -36.74 -14.79 -4.76
N LYS A 646 -35.64 -14.41 -5.44
CA LYS A 646 -34.55 -15.34 -5.81
C LYS A 646 -33.95 -16.08 -4.62
N THR A 647 -33.72 -15.38 -3.51
CA THR A 647 -33.18 -15.98 -2.28
C THR A 647 -34.10 -17.07 -1.74
N PHE A 648 -35.42 -16.84 -1.79
CA PHE A 648 -36.41 -17.82 -1.35
C PHE A 648 -36.34 -19.12 -2.17
N LEU A 649 -36.17 -19.02 -3.50
CA LEU A 649 -35.93 -20.17 -4.38
C LEU A 649 -34.63 -20.90 -4.01
N TYR A 650 -33.53 -20.19 -3.74
CA TYR A 650 -32.26 -20.82 -3.35
C TYR A 650 -32.37 -21.56 -2.02
N THR A 651 -33.06 -20.97 -1.04
CA THR A 651 -33.31 -21.60 0.26
C THR A 651 -34.18 -22.85 0.13
N ALA A 652 -35.20 -22.82 -0.73
CA ALA A 652 -36.03 -23.99 -1.03
C ALA A 652 -35.17 -25.13 -1.62
N LEU A 653 -34.36 -24.84 -2.64
CA LEU A 653 -33.47 -25.82 -3.26
C LEU A 653 -32.45 -26.39 -2.27
N TYR A 654 -31.86 -25.55 -1.42
CA TYR A 654 -30.91 -25.97 -0.39
C TYR A 654 -31.52 -27.02 0.54
N HIS A 655 -32.63 -26.70 1.20
CA HIS A 655 -33.25 -27.62 2.16
C HIS A 655 -33.76 -28.89 1.48
N THR A 656 -34.33 -28.80 0.27
CA THR A 656 -34.75 -29.97 -0.48
C THR A 656 -33.59 -30.92 -0.83
N LEU A 657 -32.41 -30.38 -1.16
CA LEU A 657 -31.23 -31.20 -1.50
C LEU A 657 -30.53 -31.74 -0.26
N MET A 658 -30.41 -30.94 0.79
CA MET A 658 -29.86 -31.38 2.08
C MET A 658 -30.73 -32.49 2.69
N GLY A 659 -32.06 -32.38 2.60
CA GLY A 659 -32.99 -33.44 3.02
C GLY A 659 -32.96 -34.72 2.15
N LYS A 660 -32.27 -34.68 0.99
CA LYS A 660 -31.98 -35.85 0.14
C LYS A 660 -30.56 -36.40 0.37
N GLY A 661 -29.87 -35.97 1.43
CA GLY A 661 -28.50 -36.38 1.76
C GLY A 661 -27.45 -35.89 0.76
N LYS A 662 -27.75 -34.83 -0.02
CA LYS A 662 -26.77 -34.23 -0.93
C LYS A 662 -25.91 -33.21 -0.20
N LYS A 663 -24.62 -33.14 -0.54
CA LYS A 663 -23.73 -32.06 -0.09
C LYS A 663 -23.95 -30.83 -0.96
N VAL A 664 -24.42 -29.75 -0.34
CA VAL A 664 -24.66 -28.47 -1.01
C VAL A 664 -23.65 -27.45 -0.48
N ILE A 665 -23.00 -26.71 -1.39
CA ILE A 665 -22.07 -25.64 -1.03
C ILE A 665 -22.66 -24.31 -1.50
N CYS A 666 -22.94 -23.42 -0.56
CA CYS A 666 -23.43 -22.08 -0.83
C CYS A 666 -22.26 -21.10 -0.92
N VAL A 667 -22.15 -20.37 -2.04
CA VAL A 667 -21.07 -19.40 -2.28
C VAL A 667 -21.64 -18.04 -2.66
N ALA A 668 -21.03 -16.98 -2.13
CA ALA A 668 -21.41 -15.60 -2.37
C ALA A 668 -20.19 -14.72 -2.68
N TRP A 669 -20.41 -13.65 -3.46
CA TRP A 669 -19.36 -12.72 -3.91
C TRP A 669 -18.86 -11.76 -2.82
N THR A 670 -19.61 -11.59 -1.73
CA THR A 670 -19.26 -10.72 -0.60
C THR A 670 -19.65 -11.39 0.72
N GLY A 671 -18.96 -11.07 1.82
CA GLY A 671 -19.30 -11.60 3.14
C GLY A 671 -20.72 -11.23 3.60
N ILE A 672 -21.20 -10.03 3.24
CA ILE A 672 -22.58 -9.62 3.54
C ILE A 672 -23.60 -10.49 2.79
N ALA A 673 -23.33 -10.82 1.53
CA ALA A 673 -24.20 -11.72 0.76
C ALA A 673 -24.12 -13.17 1.26
N ALA A 674 -22.99 -13.61 1.78
CA ALA A 674 -22.84 -14.94 2.37
C ALA A 674 -23.75 -15.13 3.59
N ASN A 675 -23.93 -14.08 4.42
CA ASN A 675 -24.85 -14.11 5.56
C ASN A 675 -26.33 -14.27 5.15
N LEU A 676 -26.67 -14.07 3.87
CA LEU A 676 -28.03 -14.19 3.36
C LEU A 676 -28.29 -15.56 2.69
N LEU A 677 -27.28 -16.42 2.63
CA LEU A 677 -27.41 -17.78 2.11
C LEU A 677 -27.69 -18.75 3.27
N PRO A 678 -28.42 -19.85 2.99
CA PRO A 678 -28.56 -20.93 3.96
C PRO A 678 -27.18 -21.56 4.24
N HIS A 679 -26.96 -21.94 5.51
CA HIS A 679 -25.71 -22.51 6.04
C HIS A 679 -25.98 -23.81 6.79
#